data_AF-A0A0V1CJP5-F1
#
_entry.id   AF-A0A0V1CJP5-F1
#
_cell.length_a   1.000
_cell.length_b   1.000
_cell.length_c   1.000
_cell.angle_alpha   90.00
_cell.angle_beta   90.00
_cell.angle_gamma   90.00
#
_symmetry.space_group_name_H-M   'P 1'
#
loop_
_entity.id
_entity.type
_entity.pdbx_description
1 polymer ?
#
loop_
_entity_poly.entity_id
_entity_poly.type
_entity_poly.pdbx_seq_one_letter_code
_entity_poly.pdbx_strand_id
1 'polypeptide(L)'
;MLYVTFVCKKVKISAVYVMMTCRLLKHACGDGMFAFLKRSLKYSCQCNSRNPLGIDMIPEKWNHILFPNSPETSVDKEQLENCVRRILSTLGSSAESDLKTNLPGKSNDYCTEGNISDIPSRFDSIADVVAEKFPPLEGSNLDEHFKIIAHRYGDTYKKLLDKFSKFPLPPINQTWVFRPGWTKYSFQGNHPIAVDYPDDNALILDVEVCVNAGNHPTIAVALSDTAWYSWCSKRLFNPRYHYTNKVDLDDLIPLGRKADDPERIIIGHNVGFDRTFVKEEYFLKSSRLRFWDTMSMHIAVCGLAGDQRVLFMAARKGNRTKASEEALVHTENPAKESNVLGFQNWKWLDVTSTNSLIEVHRFHCPNSGLFVAKELRDLFLVGTMSDIREKFQLLMTYCATDVAATFEVFSMLMDQFWQRFPHPVTFVGMLEMGTSYLPTNAKWQHYMTASDKTQRTFQNQVGALLQEKARQACNLLYNDRYKDDPWLWNENWDVGKEPKRITTFKRKTTETALEYAKRVWDESMKKQNKKSMNRRLPAWYRSLLQNNMQLERWDEVDVFNAILEISSNENAINLSAQMRLAFKLLRVHWNGYPLYFSDAYGWGYLVPGRTSNLSQFEEEQPGRYIVEENVVFPYKSVEAFVMLRRGKIDQPVYGAVMDGREVELRAMQWLDKGIHIDSTAQEYFFQRNQLKSKPEGIFAADRPENVNGIGPLNERVNLPGVWFYKLPHKDSPMSSVFNPLGKCMIPYIQNGDLQSDDPDNLRLITAFNSMCSYWKNNRDRIVPQMVVSLTCFQDACKITPDDEISVILPRVVCVGTVTRRSVEPTWMTVSNPETDRIGSELRGLIIAPKGYRFVGADVDSQELWIAALFSDSYGVKIHGSTPISWILLKGDKSKGTDQHSLTAKEMGVSRSQAKILNYGRIYGAGRPFATRLLKTFLPTLSDEDVKKMARKLYRKTKGSAPDHFTAQLLKAGTDRERSNGGKAAEKGTQR
;
A
#
# COMPACT_ATOMS: atom_id res chain seq x y z
N MET A 1 -31.78 -38.03 -29.53
CA MET A 1 -33.08 -38.26 -28.86
C MET A 1 -33.02 -39.24 -27.67
N LEU A 2 -32.04 -40.15 -27.56
CA LEU A 2 -31.54 -40.70 -26.27
C LEU A 2 -30.68 -39.69 -25.46
N TYR A 3 -30.81 -38.43 -25.88
CA TYR A 3 -30.13 -37.21 -25.44
C TYR A 3 -31.15 -36.28 -24.73
N VAL A 4 -32.31 -36.82 -24.29
CA VAL A 4 -33.41 -36.05 -23.66
C VAL A 4 -33.97 -36.65 -22.34
N THR A 5 -33.81 -37.95 -22.03
CA THR A 5 -33.94 -38.42 -20.62
C THR A 5 -32.71 -38.03 -19.76
N PHE A 6 -31.70 -37.52 -20.49
CA PHE A 6 -30.61 -36.57 -20.28
C PHE A 6 -30.80 -35.35 -19.35
N VAL A 7 -31.80 -35.27 -18.46
CA VAL A 7 -31.92 -34.13 -17.50
C VAL A 7 -31.57 -34.50 -16.06
N CYS A 8 -31.75 -35.76 -15.62
CA CYS A 8 -31.51 -36.13 -14.22
C CYS A 8 -30.08 -36.62 -13.90
N LYS A 9 -29.22 -36.75 -14.91
CA LYS A 9 -27.85 -37.29 -14.76
C LYS A 9 -26.72 -36.39 -15.27
N LYS A 10 -26.99 -35.09 -15.51
CA LYS A 10 -25.96 -34.10 -15.84
C LYS A 10 -26.22 -32.78 -15.13
N VAL A 11 -25.14 -32.13 -14.66
CA VAL A 11 -24.99 -30.70 -14.25
C VAL A 11 -25.36 -30.41 -12.78
N LYS A 12 -24.52 -29.85 -11.88
CA LYS A 12 -23.13 -29.31 -11.92
C LYS A 12 -22.56 -29.21 -10.49
N ILE A 13 -21.25 -29.45 -10.37
CA ILE A 13 -20.36 -28.88 -9.35
C ILE A 13 -20.57 -27.36 -9.27
N SER A 14 -20.87 -26.80 -8.09
CA SER A 14 -20.21 -25.58 -7.61
C SER A 14 -20.68 -25.19 -6.22
N ALA A 15 -19.76 -25.31 -5.28
CA ALA A 15 -19.79 -24.68 -3.99
C ALA A 15 -19.69 -23.14 -4.09
N VAL A 16 -20.27 -22.47 -3.09
CA VAL A 16 -19.75 -21.26 -2.43
C VAL A 16 -20.22 -21.37 -0.95
N TYR A 17 -19.71 -22.40 -0.30
CA TYR A 17 -20.35 -23.32 0.64
C TYR A 17 -20.76 -22.80 2.04
N VAL A 18 -20.75 -21.48 2.30
CA VAL A 18 -21.21 -20.92 3.59
C VAL A 18 -22.23 -19.78 3.42
N MET A 19 -22.23 -19.07 2.29
CA MET A 19 -23.34 -18.21 1.87
C MET A 19 -24.34 -18.92 0.93
N MET A 20 -23.88 -19.97 0.25
CA MET A 20 -24.65 -20.71 -0.74
C MET A 20 -25.58 -21.76 -0.10
N THR A 21 -25.24 -22.26 1.10
CA THR A 21 -26.12 -23.08 1.95
C THR A 21 -27.40 -22.33 2.31
N CYS A 22 -27.34 -21.02 2.59
CA CYS A 22 -28.52 -20.21 2.89
C CYS A 22 -29.37 -19.82 1.66
N ARG A 23 -28.81 -19.73 0.45
CA ARG A 23 -29.58 -19.36 -0.76
C ARG A 23 -30.20 -20.57 -1.47
N LEU A 24 -29.55 -21.72 -1.46
CA LEU A 24 -30.08 -22.99 -2.01
C LEU A 24 -31.22 -23.56 -1.17
N LEU A 25 -31.15 -23.46 0.16
CA LEU A 25 -32.21 -23.90 1.07
C LEU A 25 -33.52 -23.10 0.89
N LYS A 26 -33.44 -21.85 0.41
CA LYS A 26 -34.62 -21.02 0.10
C LYS A 26 -35.36 -21.50 -1.16
N HIS A 27 -34.64 -22.04 -2.13
CA HIS A 27 -35.19 -22.43 -3.43
C HIS A 27 -35.69 -23.89 -3.46
N ALA A 28 -35.16 -24.76 -2.60
CA ALA A 28 -35.47 -26.18 -2.55
C ALA A 28 -36.62 -26.55 -1.58
N CYS A 29 -36.91 -25.70 -0.59
CA CYS A 29 -37.82 -26.03 0.51
C CYS A 29 -39.11 -25.20 0.52
N GLY A 30 -39.28 -24.25 -0.41
CA GLY A 30 -40.33 -23.23 -0.31
C GLY A 30 -40.10 -22.28 0.87
N ASP A 31 -40.65 -21.07 0.78
CA ASP A 31 -40.37 -19.99 1.75
C ASP A 31 -40.70 -20.38 3.20
N GLY A 32 -41.66 -21.29 3.41
CA GLY A 32 -42.06 -21.80 4.74
C GLY A 32 -41.02 -22.71 5.41
N MET A 33 -40.46 -23.70 4.69
CA MET A 33 -39.52 -24.66 5.28
C MET A 33 -38.08 -24.10 5.35
N PHE A 34 -37.76 -23.08 4.55
CA PHE A 34 -36.56 -22.26 4.74
C PHE A 34 -36.66 -21.34 5.96
N ALA A 35 -37.79 -20.67 6.15
CA ALA A 35 -38.06 -19.91 7.36
C ALA A 35 -38.07 -20.83 8.60
N PHE A 36 -38.55 -22.07 8.46
CA PHE A 36 -38.47 -23.12 9.47
C PHE A 36 -37.03 -23.56 9.72
N LEU A 37 -36.20 -23.92 8.73
CA LEU A 37 -34.79 -24.33 8.96
C LEU A 37 -33.90 -23.19 9.47
N LYS A 38 -34.12 -21.97 9.02
CA LYS A 38 -33.42 -20.78 9.54
C LYS A 38 -33.93 -20.42 10.93
N ARG A 39 -35.23 -20.57 11.24
CA ARG A 39 -35.73 -20.51 12.62
C ARG A 39 -35.16 -21.66 13.42
N SER A 40 -35.13 -22.90 12.94
CA SER A 40 -34.67 -24.08 13.66
C SER A 40 -33.17 -24.04 13.92
N LEU A 41 -32.33 -23.55 13.00
CA LEU A 41 -30.90 -23.29 13.26
C LEU A 41 -30.69 -22.10 14.21
N LYS A 42 -31.55 -21.08 14.14
CA LYS A 42 -31.47 -19.88 15.01
C LYS A 42 -32.12 -20.09 16.40
N TYR A 43 -33.04 -21.06 16.52
CA TYR A 43 -33.70 -21.52 17.74
C TYR A 43 -32.95 -22.71 18.35
N SER A 44 -32.25 -23.54 17.57
CA SER A 44 -31.44 -24.66 18.08
C SER A 44 -30.10 -24.22 18.68
N CYS A 45 -29.69 -22.96 18.51
CA CYS A 45 -28.58 -22.36 19.27
C CYS A 45 -28.91 -22.16 20.76
N GLN A 46 -30.08 -22.58 21.24
CA GLN A 46 -30.47 -22.51 22.65
C GLN A 46 -30.01 -23.72 23.48
N CYS A 47 -29.40 -24.75 22.87
CA CYS A 47 -28.89 -25.94 23.55
C CYS A 47 -27.34 -26.03 23.52
N ASN A 48 -26.64 -24.91 23.69
CA ASN A 48 -25.18 -24.92 23.83
C ASN A 48 -24.80 -25.10 25.30
N SER A 49 -23.75 -25.88 25.59
CA SER A 49 -23.02 -25.73 26.85
C SER A 49 -22.50 -24.30 26.90
N ARG A 50 -23.02 -23.50 27.83
CA ARG A 50 -22.57 -22.14 28.06
C ARG A 50 -21.68 -22.12 29.28
N ASN A 51 -20.62 -21.33 29.23
CA ASN A 51 -19.85 -21.07 30.44
C ASN A 51 -20.64 -20.14 31.40
N PRO A 52 -20.19 -19.94 32.66
CA PRO A 52 -20.87 -19.08 33.63
C PRO A 52 -21.03 -17.60 33.22
N LEU A 53 -20.36 -17.16 32.15
CA LEU A 53 -20.46 -15.82 31.57
C LEU A 53 -21.41 -15.77 30.35
N GLY A 54 -22.10 -16.88 30.09
CA GLY A 54 -23.05 -17.05 29.00
C GLY A 54 -22.42 -17.28 27.64
N ILE A 55 -21.09 -17.42 27.52
CA ILE A 55 -20.37 -17.66 26.26
C ILE A 55 -20.70 -19.05 25.73
N ASP A 56 -20.99 -19.13 24.43
CA ASP A 56 -21.26 -20.39 23.75
C ASP A 56 -19.95 -21.17 23.57
N MET A 57 -19.92 -22.38 24.13
CA MET A 57 -18.76 -23.27 24.05
C MET A 57 -18.96 -24.31 22.93
N ILE A 58 -17.84 -24.95 22.54
CA ILE A 58 -17.92 -26.15 21.69
C ILE A 58 -18.67 -27.27 22.43
N PRO A 59 -19.43 -28.13 21.73
CA PRO A 59 -20.10 -29.26 22.38
C PRO A 59 -19.13 -30.16 23.14
N GLU A 60 -19.57 -30.73 24.25
CA GLU A 60 -18.71 -31.49 25.17
C GLU A 60 -18.03 -32.70 24.50
N LYS A 61 -18.76 -33.43 23.65
CA LYS A 61 -18.20 -34.49 22.78
C LYS A 61 -17.01 -34.01 21.95
N TRP A 62 -17.11 -32.80 21.37
CA TRP A 62 -16.06 -32.21 20.54
C TRP A 62 -14.89 -31.72 21.40
N ASN A 63 -15.17 -31.20 22.58
CA ASN A 63 -14.14 -30.81 23.54
C ASN A 63 -13.29 -32.03 23.94
N HIS A 64 -13.93 -33.16 24.24
CA HIS A 64 -13.23 -34.41 24.56
C HIS A 64 -12.40 -34.96 23.40
N ILE A 65 -12.89 -34.84 22.15
CA ILE A 65 -12.15 -35.28 20.96
C ILE A 65 -10.95 -34.37 20.68
N LEU A 66 -11.12 -33.05 20.75
CA LEU A 66 -10.09 -32.07 20.37
C LEU A 66 -9.08 -31.79 21.51
N PHE A 67 -9.52 -31.88 22.75
CA PHE A 67 -8.72 -31.62 23.95
C PHE A 67 -8.84 -32.78 24.96
N PRO A 68 -8.34 -33.98 24.61
CA PRO A 68 -8.30 -35.09 25.56
C PRO A 68 -7.48 -34.69 26.78
N ASN A 69 -8.01 -34.94 27.99
CA ASN A 69 -7.37 -34.60 29.28
C ASN A 69 -7.27 -33.11 29.63
N SER A 70 -8.12 -32.23 29.05
CA SER A 70 -8.19 -30.84 29.52
C SER A 70 -8.63 -30.79 31.00
N PRO A 71 -7.87 -30.14 31.90
CA PRO A 71 -8.28 -30.02 33.29
C PRO A 71 -9.62 -29.27 33.37
N GLU A 72 -10.56 -29.80 34.16
CA GLU A 72 -11.78 -29.06 34.48
C GLU A 72 -11.41 -27.72 35.08
N THR A 73 -11.86 -26.64 34.43
CA THR A 73 -11.55 -25.29 34.89
C THR A 73 -12.45 -24.99 36.08
N SER A 74 -11.96 -25.25 37.30
CA SER A 74 -12.63 -24.81 38.52
C SER A 74 -12.39 -23.31 38.70
N VAL A 75 -13.47 -22.58 38.95
CA VAL A 75 -13.47 -21.11 38.98
C VAL A 75 -13.94 -20.67 40.35
N ASP A 76 -13.13 -19.87 41.03
CA ASP A 76 -13.53 -19.25 42.27
C ASP A 76 -14.68 -18.25 42.06
N LYS A 77 -15.70 -18.33 42.91
CA LYS A 77 -16.95 -17.56 42.78
C LYS A 77 -16.70 -16.06 42.96
N GLU A 78 -15.78 -15.69 43.85
CA GLU A 78 -15.41 -14.28 44.09
C GLU A 78 -14.70 -13.67 42.87
N GLN A 79 -13.80 -14.42 42.23
CA GLN A 79 -13.14 -14.00 41.00
C GLN A 79 -14.13 -13.82 39.84
N LEU A 80 -15.11 -14.72 39.70
CA LEU A 80 -16.15 -14.64 38.68
C LEU A 80 -17.03 -13.40 38.88
N GLU A 81 -17.46 -13.13 40.12
CA GLU A 81 -18.24 -11.93 40.45
C GLU A 81 -17.46 -10.64 40.15
N ASN A 82 -16.16 -10.61 40.48
CA ASN A 82 -15.29 -9.48 40.16
C ASN A 82 -15.16 -9.26 38.65
N CYS A 83 -15.09 -10.33 37.85
CA CYS A 83 -15.13 -10.26 36.39
C CYS A 83 -16.46 -9.66 35.89
N VAL A 84 -17.59 -10.16 36.37
CA VAL A 84 -18.92 -9.64 36.01
C VAL A 84 -19.03 -8.16 36.34
N ARG A 85 -18.60 -7.72 37.53
CA ARG A 85 -18.57 -6.29 37.92
C ARG A 85 -17.72 -5.46 36.96
N ARG A 86 -16.55 -5.96 36.53
CA ARG A 86 -15.67 -5.28 35.57
C ARG A 86 -16.27 -5.19 34.16
N ILE A 87 -16.95 -6.24 33.71
CA ILE A 87 -17.63 -6.25 32.41
C ILE A 87 -18.78 -5.25 32.43
N LEU A 88 -19.61 -5.26 33.48
CA LEU A 88 -20.73 -4.33 33.65
C LEU A 88 -20.27 -2.87 33.77
N SER A 89 -19.21 -2.60 34.53
CA SER A 89 -18.68 -1.22 34.65
C SER A 89 -18.13 -0.68 33.34
N THR A 90 -17.68 -1.55 32.44
CA THR A 90 -17.10 -1.17 31.15
C THR A 90 -18.15 -1.07 30.03
N LEU A 91 -19.13 -1.97 30.02
CA LEU A 91 -20.10 -2.14 28.91
C LEU A 91 -21.52 -1.66 29.21
N GLY A 92 -21.84 -1.42 30.48
CA GLY A 92 -23.14 -0.90 30.91
C GLY A 92 -24.31 -1.82 30.53
N SER A 93 -25.47 -1.23 30.23
CA SER A 93 -26.74 -1.92 30.02
C SER A 93 -26.74 -2.98 28.91
N SER A 94 -25.81 -2.90 27.95
CA SER A 94 -25.67 -3.89 26.88
C SER A 94 -25.22 -5.25 27.37
N ALA A 95 -24.41 -5.32 28.42
CA ALA A 95 -23.95 -6.59 29.02
C ALA A 95 -24.86 -7.03 30.17
N GLU A 96 -25.60 -6.10 30.76
CA GLU A 96 -26.43 -6.31 31.95
C GLU A 96 -27.60 -7.26 31.69
N SER A 97 -28.25 -7.17 30.54
CA SER A 97 -29.35 -8.08 30.17
C SER A 97 -28.88 -9.53 30.00
N ASP A 98 -27.75 -9.74 29.32
CA ASP A 98 -27.18 -11.07 29.03
C ASP A 98 -26.51 -11.72 30.26
N LEU A 99 -25.86 -10.93 31.12
CA LEU A 99 -25.22 -11.45 32.33
C LEU A 99 -26.24 -11.74 33.44
N LYS A 100 -27.32 -10.96 33.56
CA LYS A 100 -28.40 -11.21 34.53
C LYS A 100 -29.16 -12.50 34.26
N THR A 101 -29.27 -12.93 33.00
CA THR A 101 -29.92 -14.20 32.63
C THR A 101 -29.09 -15.44 32.95
N ASN A 102 -27.78 -15.31 33.19
CA ASN A 102 -26.85 -16.45 33.34
C ASN A 102 -26.13 -16.51 34.70
N LEU A 103 -26.37 -15.55 35.61
CA LEU A 103 -25.78 -15.54 36.95
C LEU A 103 -26.43 -16.61 37.85
N PRO A 104 -25.65 -17.48 38.51
CA PRO A 104 -26.18 -18.45 39.46
C PRO A 104 -26.53 -17.72 40.77
N GLY A 105 -27.78 -17.23 40.87
CA GLY A 105 -28.16 -16.42 42.04
C GLY A 105 -29.58 -15.85 42.10
N LYS A 106 -30.51 -16.30 41.25
CA LYS A 106 -31.95 -16.12 41.54
C LYS A 106 -32.68 -17.42 41.24
N SER A 107 -33.27 -17.97 42.29
CA SER A 107 -34.25 -19.05 42.24
C SER A 107 -35.27 -18.77 41.14
N ASN A 108 -35.19 -19.54 40.06
CA ASN A 108 -36.36 -19.96 39.33
C ASN A 108 -36.21 -21.47 39.18
N ASP A 109 -36.91 -22.18 40.05
CA ASP A 109 -37.25 -23.59 39.90
C ASP A 109 -37.72 -23.85 38.48
N TYR A 110 -36.86 -24.46 37.66
CA TYR A 110 -37.28 -25.36 36.58
C TYR A 110 -36.14 -26.35 36.32
N CYS A 111 -36.05 -27.33 37.21
CA CYS A 111 -35.79 -28.73 36.90
C CYS A 111 -36.37 -29.54 38.05
N THR A 112 -37.68 -29.42 38.29
CA THR A 112 -38.41 -30.52 38.89
C THR A 112 -38.31 -31.70 37.93
N GLU A 113 -37.78 -32.79 38.44
CA GLU A 113 -37.84 -34.14 37.90
C GLU A 113 -39.11 -34.36 37.07
N GLY A 114 -38.93 -34.43 35.76
CA GLY A 114 -40.02 -34.58 34.80
C GLY A 114 -39.46 -34.86 33.42
N ASN A 115 -39.15 -36.14 33.17
CA ASN A 115 -38.99 -36.77 31.85
C ASN A 115 -38.43 -35.86 30.73
N ILE A 116 -37.12 -35.62 30.73
CA ILE A 116 -36.34 -35.37 29.50
C ILE A 116 -35.24 -36.44 29.41
N SER A 117 -35.63 -37.70 29.60
CA SER A 117 -35.01 -38.80 28.85
C SER A 117 -35.83 -38.93 27.56
N ASP A 118 -35.14 -39.06 26.42
CA ASP A 118 -35.69 -39.50 25.11
C ASP A 118 -35.99 -38.49 24.01
N ILE A 119 -35.29 -37.35 23.93
CA ILE A 119 -35.06 -36.73 22.62
C ILE A 119 -33.59 -36.30 22.52
N PRO A 120 -32.73 -37.04 21.81
CA PRO A 120 -31.39 -36.56 21.48
C PRO A 120 -31.55 -35.19 20.82
N SER A 121 -30.82 -34.18 21.31
CA SER A 121 -30.90 -32.87 20.67
C SER A 121 -30.58 -33.06 19.19
N ARG A 122 -31.32 -32.42 18.29
CA ARG A 122 -31.07 -32.51 16.83
C ARG A 122 -29.62 -32.08 16.49
N PHE A 123 -28.96 -31.38 17.41
CA PHE A 123 -27.55 -31.02 17.37
C PHE A 123 -26.62 -32.18 17.73
N ASP A 124 -26.97 -33.04 18.68
CA ASP A 124 -26.25 -34.31 18.92
C ASP A 124 -26.31 -35.17 17.67
N SER A 125 -27.47 -35.26 17.00
CA SER A 125 -27.59 -35.96 15.71
C SER A 125 -26.70 -35.38 14.61
N ILE A 126 -26.55 -34.06 14.49
CA ILE A 126 -25.67 -33.41 13.50
C ILE A 126 -24.21 -33.52 13.94
N ALA A 127 -23.91 -33.36 15.22
CA ALA A 127 -22.60 -33.54 15.81
C ALA A 127 -22.12 -34.97 15.66
N ASP A 128 -23.01 -35.97 15.75
CA ASP A 128 -22.71 -37.38 15.54
C ASP A 128 -22.46 -37.65 14.05
N VAL A 129 -23.28 -37.13 13.14
CA VAL A 129 -23.07 -37.23 11.66
C VAL A 129 -21.79 -36.53 11.20
N VAL A 130 -21.38 -35.45 11.88
CA VAL A 130 -20.14 -34.72 11.57
C VAL A 130 -18.93 -35.34 12.28
N ALA A 131 -19.08 -35.84 13.51
CA ALA A 131 -18.04 -36.57 14.23
C ALA A 131 -17.68 -37.88 13.53
N GLU A 132 -18.67 -38.58 12.96
CA GLU A 132 -18.45 -39.74 12.07
C GLU A 132 -17.61 -39.38 10.83
N LYS A 133 -17.62 -38.10 10.41
CA LYS A 133 -16.83 -37.57 9.29
C LYS A 133 -15.57 -36.84 9.72
N PHE A 134 -15.31 -36.68 11.02
CA PHE A 134 -14.12 -36.00 11.51
C PHE A 134 -12.96 -36.99 11.51
N PRO A 135 -11.84 -36.70 10.83
CA PRO A 135 -10.70 -37.59 10.85
C PRO A 135 -10.15 -37.71 12.28
N PRO A 136 -9.69 -38.90 12.70
CA PRO A 136 -9.10 -39.06 14.01
C PRO A 136 -7.87 -38.15 14.15
N LEU A 137 -7.64 -37.63 15.36
CA LEU A 137 -6.38 -36.96 15.66
C LEU A 137 -5.24 -37.98 15.60
N GLU A 138 -4.19 -37.62 14.85
CA GLU A 138 -2.91 -38.36 14.80
C GLU A 138 -2.17 -38.43 16.16
N GLY A 139 -2.51 -37.55 17.12
CA GLY A 139 -1.88 -37.46 18.43
C GLY A 139 -2.91 -37.37 19.57
N SER A 140 -2.43 -37.36 20.82
CA SER A 140 -3.28 -37.34 22.02
C SER A 140 -3.98 -36.00 22.28
N ASN A 141 -3.57 -34.93 21.60
CA ASN A 141 -4.19 -33.61 21.65
C ASN A 141 -3.81 -32.81 20.39
N LEU A 142 -4.37 -31.62 20.20
CA LEU A 142 -4.10 -30.78 19.03
C LEU A 142 -2.61 -30.38 18.88
N ASP A 143 -1.89 -30.11 19.97
CA ASP A 143 -0.47 -29.74 19.89
C ASP A 143 0.37 -30.91 19.36
N GLU A 144 0.16 -32.11 19.90
CA GLU A 144 0.82 -33.32 19.40
C GLU A 144 0.41 -33.65 17.96
N HIS A 145 -0.87 -33.51 17.63
CA HIS A 145 -1.37 -33.70 16.27
C HIS A 145 -0.63 -32.82 15.25
N PHE A 146 -0.49 -31.52 15.54
CA PHE A 146 0.23 -30.60 14.65
C PHE A 146 1.74 -30.89 14.59
N LYS A 147 2.35 -31.35 15.70
CA LYS A 147 3.75 -31.80 15.69
C LYS A 147 3.95 -33.03 14.81
N ILE A 148 3.11 -34.05 14.93
CA ILE A 148 3.19 -35.28 14.13
C ILE A 148 3.04 -34.96 12.64
N ILE A 149 2.07 -34.12 12.28
CA ILE A 149 1.89 -33.66 10.89
C ILE A 149 3.13 -32.91 10.41
N ALA A 150 3.65 -31.97 11.19
CA ALA A 150 4.82 -31.20 10.80
C ALA A 150 6.07 -32.08 10.64
N HIS A 151 6.26 -33.09 11.50
CA HIS A 151 7.34 -34.06 11.34
C HIS A 151 7.18 -34.91 10.06
N ARG A 152 5.96 -35.40 9.79
CA ARG A 152 5.65 -36.18 8.58
C ARG A 152 6.03 -35.46 7.29
N TYR A 153 5.72 -34.17 7.19
CA TYR A 153 5.99 -33.38 5.97
C TYR A 153 7.36 -32.68 5.98
N GLY A 154 7.93 -32.40 7.15
CA GLY A 154 9.13 -31.58 7.30
C GLY A 154 10.44 -32.36 7.51
N ASP A 155 10.40 -33.56 8.08
CA ASP A 155 11.62 -34.23 8.57
C ASP A 155 12.62 -34.55 7.47
N THR A 156 12.16 -34.94 6.27
CA THR A 156 13.05 -35.20 5.12
C THR A 156 13.80 -33.93 4.71
N TYR A 157 13.09 -32.79 4.58
CA TYR A 157 13.71 -31.51 4.24
C TYR A 157 14.65 -31.04 5.35
N LYS A 158 14.27 -31.18 6.62
CA LYS A 158 15.12 -30.84 7.75
C LYS A 158 16.44 -31.63 7.72
N LYS A 159 16.37 -32.95 7.50
CA LYS A 159 17.57 -33.81 7.37
C LYS A 159 18.47 -33.37 6.22
N LEU A 160 17.90 -32.99 5.07
CA LEU A 160 18.66 -32.46 3.94
C LEU A 160 19.39 -31.17 4.31
N LEU A 161 18.70 -30.21 4.96
CA LEU A 161 19.28 -28.94 5.39
C LEU A 161 20.39 -29.15 6.45
N ASP A 162 20.13 -29.95 7.48
CA ASP A 162 21.07 -30.20 8.58
C ASP A 162 22.33 -30.97 8.12
N LYS A 163 22.19 -31.84 7.11
CA LYS A 163 23.34 -32.49 6.46
C LYS A 163 24.13 -31.46 5.64
N PHE A 164 23.43 -30.65 4.85
CA PHE A 164 24.05 -29.73 3.90
C PHE A 164 24.74 -28.54 4.58
N SER A 165 24.19 -28.01 5.69
CA SER A 165 24.79 -26.90 6.45
C SER A 165 26.15 -27.22 7.06
N LYS A 166 26.45 -28.51 7.27
CA LYS A 166 27.72 -29.00 7.84
C LYS A 166 28.79 -29.27 6.79
N PHE A 167 28.46 -29.15 5.51
CA PHE A 167 29.42 -29.38 4.44
C PHE A 167 30.44 -28.23 4.37
N PRO A 168 31.73 -28.48 4.17
CA PRO A 168 32.71 -27.40 4.00
C PRO A 168 32.51 -26.72 2.64
N LEU A 169 32.60 -25.38 2.61
CA LEU A 169 32.49 -24.64 1.35
C LEU A 169 33.64 -25.04 0.40
N PRO A 170 33.36 -25.58 -0.79
CA PRO A 170 34.38 -25.94 -1.76
C PRO A 170 34.93 -24.67 -2.45
N PRO A 171 36.16 -24.71 -2.98
CA PRO A 171 36.72 -23.59 -3.72
C PRO A 171 35.88 -23.29 -4.97
N ILE A 172 35.77 -22.01 -5.31
CA ILE A 172 35.06 -21.55 -6.51
C ILE A 172 35.88 -21.93 -7.75
N ASN A 173 35.20 -22.46 -8.76
CA ASN A 173 35.84 -22.73 -10.04
C ASN A 173 36.33 -21.44 -10.70
N GLN A 174 37.59 -21.46 -11.13
CA GLN A 174 38.20 -20.30 -11.78
C GLN A 174 37.81 -20.16 -13.25
N THR A 175 37.35 -21.24 -13.90
CA THR A 175 36.97 -21.24 -15.31
C THR A 175 35.62 -21.92 -15.54
N TRP A 176 34.75 -21.20 -16.24
CA TRP A 176 33.39 -21.64 -16.56
C TRP A 176 33.25 -21.96 -18.05
N VAL A 177 32.47 -22.98 -18.39
CA VAL A 177 32.28 -23.41 -19.77
C VAL A 177 31.12 -22.61 -20.35
N PHE A 178 31.40 -21.85 -21.41
CA PHE A 178 30.39 -21.06 -22.10
C PHE A 178 29.61 -21.94 -23.08
N ARG A 179 28.53 -22.57 -22.60
CA ARG A 179 27.65 -23.42 -23.42
C ARG A 179 26.19 -23.38 -22.92
N PRO A 180 25.19 -23.60 -23.78
CA PRO A 180 23.78 -23.54 -23.38
C PRO A 180 23.39 -24.74 -22.50
N GLY A 181 22.47 -24.51 -21.56
CA GLY A 181 21.99 -25.54 -20.63
C GLY A 181 22.92 -25.72 -19.42
N TRP A 182 22.75 -26.83 -18.70
CA TRP A 182 23.48 -27.10 -17.47
C TRP A 182 24.87 -27.72 -17.70
N THR A 183 25.81 -27.37 -16.81
CA THR A 183 27.16 -27.91 -16.74
C THR A 183 27.52 -28.29 -15.33
N LYS A 184 27.90 -29.54 -15.13
CA LYS A 184 28.32 -30.10 -13.84
C LYS A 184 29.83 -30.09 -13.73
N TYR A 185 30.32 -29.59 -12.61
CA TYR A 185 31.73 -29.56 -12.22
C TYR A 185 31.88 -30.36 -10.92
N SER A 186 32.07 -31.68 -11.07
CA SER A 186 32.21 -32.59 -9.94
C SER A 186 33.46 -32.29 -9.12
N PHE A 187 33.36 -32.35 -7.79
CA PHE A 187 34.53 -32.22 -6.92
C PHE A 187 35.50 -33.41 -7.05
N GLN A 188 35.01 -34.55 -7.55
CA GLN A 188 35.80 -35.77 -7.76
C GLN A 188 36.20 -35.98 -9.23
N GLY A 189 35.68 -35.17 -10.16
CA GLY A 189 35.89 -35.33 -11.60
C GLY A 189 36.85 -34.31 -12.17
N ASN A 190 37.67 -34.70 -13.13
CA ASN A 190 38.67 -33.80 -13.74
C ASN A 190 38.10 -32.87 -14.82
N HIS A 191 36.91 -33.14 -15.36
CA HIS A 191 36.36 -32.41 -16.50
C HIS A 191 34.87 -32.03 -16.33
N PRO A 192 34.44 -30.84 -16.81
CA PRO A 192 33.04 -30.43 -16.79
C PRO A 192 32.15 -31.27 -17.73
N ILE A 193 30.96 -31.66 -17.28
CA ILE A 193 30.06 -32.59 -18.00
C ILE A 193 28.71 -31.93 -18.32
N ALA A 194 28.13 -32.20 -19.49
CA ALA A 194 26.75 -31.83 -19.88
C ALA A 194 25.73 -32.68 -19.16
N VAL A 195 24.80 -32.01 -18.49
CA VAL A 195 23.68 -32.62 -17.79
C VAL A 195 22.42 -31.87 -18.18
N ASP A 196 21.28 -32.55 -18.19
CA ASP A 196 19.99 -31.92 -18.49
C ASP A 196 19.49 -31.08 -17.31
N TYR A 197 19.85 -31.49 -16.09
CA TYR A 197 19.52 -30.84 -14.83
C TYR A 197 20.45 -31.35 -13.71
N PRO A 198 20.56 -30.63 -12.57
CA PRO A 198 21.31 -31.12 -11.41
C PRO A 198 20.69 -32.37 -10.77
N ASP A 199 21.52 -33.33 -10.36
CA ASP A 199 21.06 -34.62 -9.80
C ASP A 199 20.79 -34.55 -8.28
N ASP A 200 21.43 -33.62 -7.56
CA ASP A 200 21.47 -33.59 -6.10
C ASP A 200 20.15 -33.18 -5.45
N ASN A 201 19.97 -33.52 -4.16
CA ASN A 201 18.72 -33.26 -3.43
C ASN A 201 18.72 -31.96 -2.63
N ALA A 202 19.89 -31.36 -2.39
CA ALA A 202 20.04 -30.06 -1.74
C ALA A 202 20.95 -29.19 -2.61
N LEU A 203 20.46 -28.01 -2.98
CA LEU A 203 21.17 -27.08 -3.86
C LEU A 203 21.06 -25.67 -3.30
N ILE A 204 22.12 -24.87 -3.39
CA ILE A 204 21.97 -23.41 -3.43
C ILE A 204 21.88 -22.99 -4.88
N LEU A 205 20.95 -22.08 -5.19
CA LEU A 205 20.73 -21.57 -6.53
C LEU A 205 20.66 -20.04 -6.48
N ASP A 206 21.34 -19.42 -7.45
CA ASP A 206 21.22 -17.99 -7.75
C ASP A 206 21.03 -17.81 -9.26
N VAL A 207 20.08 -16.96 -9.65
CA VAL A 207 19.70 -16.72 -11.05
C VAL A 207 19.84 -15.25 -11.40
N GLU A 208 20.58 -14.95 -12.45
CA GLU A 208 20.76 -13.59 -12.96
C GLU A 208 20.00 -13.32 -14.27
N VAL A 209 19.48 -12.10 -14.38
CA VAL A 209 18.58 -11.67 -15.46
C VAL A 209 19.04 -10.34 -16.05
N CYS A 210 19.29 -10.31 -17.35
CA CYS A 210 19.51 -9.07 -18.09
C CYS A 210 18.19 -8.32 -18.30
N VAL A 211 17.91 -7.31 -17.46
CA VAL A 211 16.63 -6.58 -17.44
C VAL A 211 16.33 -5.92 -18.80
N ASN A 212 17.36 -5.36 -19.45
CA ASN A 212 17.23 -4.76 -20.79
C ASN A 212 16.83 -5.77 -21.88
N ALA A 213 17.09 -7.06 -21.68
CA ALA A 213 16.73 -8.13 -22.61
C ALA A 213 15.36 -8.77 -22.32
N GLY A 214 14.65 -8.30 -21.27
CA GLY A 214 13.36 -8.78 -20.80
C GLY A 214 13.45 -9.74 -19.60
N ASN A 215 12.30 -10.27 -19.17
CA ASN A 215 12.18 -11.10 -17.97
C ASN A 215 12.60 -12.57 -18.19
N HIS A 216 13.76 -12.82 -18.78
CA HIS A 216 14.22 -14.18 -19.07
C HIS A 216 15.50 -14.50 -18.30
N PRO A 217 15.64 -15.72 -17.75
CA PRO A 217 16.87 -16.09 -17.06
C PRO A 217 18.04 -16.06 -18.04
N THR A 218 19.13 -15.44 -17.62
CA THR A 218 20.33 -15.24 -18.46
C THR A 218 21.39 -16.27 -18.11
N ILE A 219 21.84 -16.28 -16.86
CA ILE A 219 22.75 -17.29 -16.31
C ILE A 219 22.27 -17.71 -14.93
N ALA A 220 22.68 -18.89 -14.49
CA ALA A 220 22.48 -19.32 -13.10
C ALA A 220 23.68 -20.15 -12.63
N VAL A 221 23.94 -20.10 -11.33
CA VAL A 221 24.94 -20.95 -10.67
C VAL A 221 24.25 -21.72 -9.56
N ALA A 222 24.62 -22.99 -9.41
CA ALA A 222 24.21 -23.78 -8.26
C ALA A 222 25.36 -24.51 -7.60
N LEU A 223 25.23 -24.73 -6.30
CA LEU A 223 26.17 -25.48 -5.46
C LEU A 223 25.44 -26.64 -4.78
N SER A 224 26.05 -27.83 -4.80
CA SER A 224 25.59 -29.04 -4.12
C SER A 224 26.69 -29.62 -3.22
N ASP A 225 26.40 -30.73 -2.54
CA ASP A 225 27.43 -31.50 -1.80
C ASP A 225 28.35 -32.33 -2.71
N THR A 226 28.09 -32.40 -4.02
CA THR A 226 28.89 -33.20 -4.97
C THR A 226 29.59 -32.39 -6.07
N ALA A 227 29.05 -31.23 -6.44
CA ALA A 227 29.49 -30.45 -7.58
C ALA A 227 29.05 -28.98 -7.54
N TRP A 228 29.78 -28.15 -8.29
CA TRP A 228 29.29 -26.87 -8.80
C TRP A 228 28.51 -27.08 -10.10
N TYR A 229 27.54 -26.21 -10.37
CA TYR A 229 26.76 -26.21 -11.60
C TYR A 229 26.70 -24.81 -12.20
N SER A 230 26.79 -24.71 -13.52
CA SER A 230 26.46 -23.49 -14.27
C SER A 230 25.35 -23.76 -15.28
N TRP A 231 24.47 -22.79 -15.46
CA TRP A 231 23.46 -22.79 -16.50
C TRP A 231 23.57 -21.54 -17.36
N CYS A 232 23.53 -21.70 -18.68
CA CYS A 232 23.46 -20.57 -19.60
C CYS A 232 22.22 -20.65 -20.48
N SER A 233 21.52 -19.53 -20.61
CA SER A 233 20.39 -19.38 -21.52
C SER A 233 20.80 -19.56 -22.98
N LYS A 234 19.95 -20.20 -23.78
CA LYS A 234 20.12 -20.29 -25.25
C LYS A 234 20.20 -18.89 -25.89
N ARG A 235 19.56 -17.89 -25.28
CA ARG A 235 19.55 -16.49 -25.74
C ARG A 235 20.94 -15.83 -25.70
N LEU A 236 21.84 -16.31 -24.85
CA LEU A 236 23.23 -15.85 -24.82
C LEU A 236 23.98 -16.22 -26.10
N PHE A 237 23.58 -17.25 -26.84
CA PHE A 237 24.35 -17.78 -27.97
C PHE A 237 23.83 -17.33 -29.34
N ASN A 238 22.58 -16.85 -29.41
CA ASN A 238 21.90 -16.53 -30.66
C ASN A 238 21.76 -15.00 -30.87
N PRO A 239 22.52 -14.38 -31.80
CA PRO A 239 22.54 -12.93 -32.02
C PRO A 239 21.44 -12.35 -32.96
N ARG A 240 20.49 -13.16 -33.47
CA ARG A 240 19.40 -12.76 -34.42
C ARG A 240 18.14 -13.62 -34.15
N TYR A 241 16.87 -13.23 -34.26
CA TYR A 241 16.08 -11.98 -34.44
C TYR A 241 14.85 -12.12 -33.51
N HIS A 242 14.52 -11.09 -32.73
CA HIS A 242 13.30 -10.92 -31.91
C HIS A 242 12.80 -12.13 -31.09
N TYR A 243 13.44 -12.40 -29.95
CA TYR A 243 12.74 -13.12 -28.87
C TYR A 243 11.49 -12.32 -28.46
N THR A 244 10.38 -13.02 -28.25
CA THR A 244 9.18 -12.39 -27.70
C THR A 244 9.48 -11.88 -26.29
N ASN A 245 8.82 -10.79 -25.89
CA ASN A 245 8.84 -10.38 -24.47
C ASN A 245 8.06 -11.36 -23.58
N LYS A 246 7.27 -12.26 -24.18
CA LYS A 246 6.57 -13.34 -23.49
C LYS A 246 7.56 -14.46 -23.18
N VAL A 247 7.54 -14.90 -21.93
CA VAL A 247 8.35 -15.99 -21.41
C VAL A 247 7.55 -17.29 -21.57
N ASP A 248 8.13 -18.25 -22.28
CA ASP A 248 7.57 -19.59 -22.40
C ASP A 248 8.30 -20.58 -21.48
N LEU A 249 7.67 -21.74 -21.23
CA LEU A 249 8.25 -22.79 -20.37
C LEU A 249 9.63 -23.30 -20.82
N ASP A 250 9.94 -23.20 -22.12
CA ASP A 250 11.22 -23.65 -22.67
C ASP A 250 12.35 -22.63 -22.51
N ASP A 251 12.03 -21.40 -22.12
CA ASP A 251 13.01 -20.38 -21.75
C ASP A 251 13.45 -20.49 -20.28
N LEU A 252 12.71 -21.25 -19.46
CA LEU A 252 12.94 -21.40 -18.03
C LEU A 252 14.00 -22.47 -17.73
N ILE A 253 14.56 -22.39 -16.51
CA ILE A 253 15.63 -23.28 -16.05
C ILE A 253 15.02 -24.63 -15.64
N PRO A 254 15.39 -25.75 -16.29
CA PRO A 254 14.90 -27.07 -15.91
C PRO A 254 15.69 -27.60 -14.71
N LEU A 255 14.99 -28.12 -13.70
CA LEU A 255 15.59 -28.85 -12.58
C LEU A 255 15.21 -30.33 -12.56
N GLY A 256 14.45 -30.80 -13.56
CA GLY A 256 14.27 -32.21 -13.86
C GLY A 256 13.38 -32.98 -12.90
N ARG A 257 12.39 -32.31 -12.29
CA ARG A 257 11.54 -32.92 -11.26
C ARG A 257 10.07 -33.11 -11.69
N LYS A 258 9.57 -34.32 -11.44
CA LYS A 258 8.15 -34.69 -11.56
C LYS A 258 7.49 -34.76 -10.18
N ALA A 259 6.16 -34.88 -10.15
CA ALA A 259 5.38 -34.94 -8.91
C ALA A 259 5.74 -36.15 -8.02
N ASP A 260 6.18 -37.26 -8.63
CA ASP A 260 6.48 -38.52 -7.94
C ASP A 260 7.95 -38.65 -7.51
N ASP A 261 8.78 -37.65 -7.82
CA ASP A 261 10.19 -37.65 -7.43
C ASP A 261 10.38 -37.42 -5.93
N PRO A 262 11.52 -37.88 -5.36
CA PRO A 262 11.85 -37.66 -3.96
C PRO A 262 11.99 -36.17 -3.62
N GLU A 263 11.86 -35.86 -2.33
CA GLU A 263 11.96 -34.52 -1.80
C GLU A 263 13.30 -33.86 -2.15
N ARG A 264 13.24 -32.63 -2.67
CA ARG A 264 14.41 -31.80 -3.00
C ARG A 264 14.23 -30.40 -2.41
N ILE A 265 15.32 -29.81 -1.94
CA ILE A 265 15.32 -28.46 -1.39
C ILE A 265 16.31 -27.55 -2.13
N ILE A 266 15.85 -26.35 -2.45
CA ILE A 266 16.68 -25.28 -3.01
C ILE A 266 16.79 -24.17 -1.98
N ILE A 267 18.01 -23.76 -1.69
CA ILE A 267 18.33 -22.66 -0.79
C ILE A 267 18.71 -21.46 -1.65
N GLY A 268 18.28 -20.27 -1.27
CA GLY A 268 18.64 -19.04 -1.98
C GLY A 268 18.59 -17.83 -1.05
N HIS A 269 19.02 -16.69 -1.57
CA HIS A 269 18.85 -15.41 -0.90
C HIS A 269 17.83 -14.58 -1.66
N ASN A 270 16.66 -14.34 -1.07
CA ASN A 270 15.47 -13.86 -1.80
C ASN A 270 14.97 -14.88 -2.85
N VAL A 271 14.89 -16.15 -2.42
CA VAL A 271 14.58 -17.29 -3.29
C VAL A 271 13.27 -17.16 -4.08
N GLY A 272 12.34 -16.33 -3.60
CA GLY A 272 11.11 -16.02 -4.31
C GLY A 272 11.35 -15.42 -5.70
N PHE A 273 12.49 -14.75 -5.93
CA PHE A 273 12.92 -14.28 -7.25
C PHE A 273 13.41 -15.45 -8.12
N ASP A 274 14.39 -16.21 -7.63
CA ASP A 274 15.02 -17.33 -8.36
C ASP A 274 13.98 -18.40 -8.74
N ARG A 275 13.07 -18.70 -7.81
CA ARG A 275 11.94 -19.62 -7.99
C ARG A 275 11.12 -19.30 -9.24
N THR A 276 10.93 -18.01 -9.56
CA THR A 276 10.14 -17.65 -10.75
C THR A 276 10.78 -18.14 -12.04
N PHE A 277 12.08 -18.43 -12.07
CA PHE A 277 12.76 -18.91 -13.27
C PHE A 277 12.89 -20.44 -13.37
N VAL A 278 12.35 -21.17 -12.39
CA VAL A 278 12.36 -22.64 -12.36
C VAL A 278 11.16 -23.19 -13.14
N LYS A 279 11.42 -24.03 -14.13
CA LYS A 279 10.41 -24.58 -15.06
C LYS A 279 9.32 -25.38 -14.33
N GLU A 280 9.72 -26.28 -13.43
CA GLU A 280 8.83 -27.23 -12.77
C GLU A 280 7.81 -26.58 -11.83
N GLU A 281 8.09 -25.38 -11.33
CA GLU A 281 7.20 -24.65 -10.42
C GLU A 281 5.91 -24.13 -11.09
N TYR A 282 5.90 -24.09 -12.41
CA TYR A 282 4.73 -23.70 -13.19
C TYR A 282 3.76 -24.88 -13.42
N PHE A 283 4.19 -26.11 -13.16
CA PHE A 283 3.36 -27.29 -13.34
C PHE A 283 2.16 -27.28 -12.38
N LEU A 284 1.00 -27.69 -12.89
CA LEU A 284 -0.24 -27.71 -12.11
C LEU A 284 -0.22 -28.75 -10.99
N LYS A 285 0.49 -29.87 -11.22
CA LYS A 285 0.79 -30.84 -10.17
C LYS A 285 2.05 -30.37 -9.46
N SER A 286 1.92 -30.05 -8.17
CA SER A 286 3.05 -29.67 -7.33
C SER A 286 4.09 -30.78 -7.29
N SER A 287 5.36 -30.39 -7.47
CA SER A 287 6.49 -31.26 -7.21
C SER A 287 6.79 -31.29 -5.70
N ARG A 288 7.59 -32.25 -5.25
CA ARG A 288 8.16 -32.26 -3.89
C ARG A 288 9.38 -31.35 -3.77
N LEU A 289 9.53 -30.37 -4.66
CA LEU A 289 10.52 -29.31 -4.57
C LEU A 289 10.05 -28.27 -3.55
N ARG A 290 10.94 -27.88 -2.64
CA ARG A 290 10.71 -26.79 -1.70
C ARG A 290 11.87 -25.80 -1.72
N PHE A 291 11.59 -24.59 -1.29
CA PHE A 291 12.56 -23.50 -1.27
C PHE A 291 12.81 -23.02 0.15
N TRP A 292 14.04 -22.67 0.44
CA TRP A 292 14.48 -22.17 1.73
C TRP A 292 15.22 -20.85 1.57
N ASP A 293 14.71 -19.79 2.19
CA ASP A 293 15.18 -18.42 1.97
C ASP A 293 16.04 -17.91 3.13
N THR A 294 17.32 -17.69 2.86
CA THR A 294 18.27 -17.14 3.84
C THR A 294 17.94 -15.70 4.24
N MET A 295 17.30 -14.92 3.36
CA MET A 295 16.81 -13.58 3.70
C MET A 295 15.70 -13.67 4.75
N SER A 296 14.72 -14.56 4.55
CA SER A 296 13.67 -14.84 5.52
C SER A 296 14.22 -15.35 6.86
N MET A 297 15.24 -16.22 6.85
CA MET A 297 15.93 -16.65 8.09
C MET A 297 16.55 -15.46 8.82
N HIS A 298 17.30 -14.62 8.12
CA HIS A 298 17.92 -13.43 8.69
C HIS A 298 16.87 -12.49 9.30
N ILE A 299 15.78 -12.20 8.58
CA ILE A 299 14.71 -11.33 9.08
C ILE A 299 14.04 -11.93 10.33
N ALA A 300 13.86 -13.26 10.36
CA ALA A 300 13.23 -13.95 11.49
C ALA A 300 14.09 -13.88 12.77
N VAL A 301 15.42 -13.92 12.64
CA VAL A 301 16.35 -13.92 13.79
C VAL A 301 16.81 -12.50 14.16
N CYS A 302 17.21 -11.70 13.18
CA CYS A 302 17.92 -10.42 13.35
C CYS A 302 17.28 -9.23 12.61
N GLY A 303 16.05 -9.36 12.10
CA GLY A 303 15.42 -8.33 11.25
C GLY A 303 15.12 -7.00 11.96
N LEU A 304 14.98 -5.95 11.15
CA LEU A 304 14.69 -4.57 11.58
C LEU A 304 13.22 -4.18 11.38
N ALA A 305 12.62 -3.51 12.37
CA ALA A 305 11.33 -2.84 12.19
C ALA A 305 11.46 -1.62 11.25
N GLY A 306 10.34 -1.12 10.72
CA GLY A 306 10.33 -0.01 9.76
C GLY A 306 11.08 1.24 10.26
N ASP A 307 10.72 1.73 11.45
CA ASP A 307 11.36 2.92 12.04
C ASP A 307 12.82 2.63 12.43
N GLN A 308 13.10 1.44 12.96
CA GLN A 308 14.47 1.02 13.27
C GLN A 308 15.35 0.99 12.02
N ARG A 309 14.81 0.60 10.87
CA ARG A 309 15.56 0.59 9.59
C ARG A 309 15.91 2.00 9.13
N VAL A 310 15.00 2.97 9.31
CA VAL A 310 15.27 4.39 9.02
C VAL A 310 16.39 4.90 9.92
N LEU A 311 16.30 4.63 11.22
CA LEU A 311 17.32 5.01 12.21
C LEU A 311 18.68 4.33 11.93
N PHE A 312 18.67 3.05 11.58
CA PHE A 312 19.87 2.28 11.22
C PHE A 312 20.57 2.88 9.99
N MET A 313 19.81 3.21 8.95
CA MET A 313 20.34 3.84 7.73
C MET A 313 20.87 5.24 8.00
N ALA A 314 20.18 6.05 8.80
CA ALA A 314 20.63 7.38 9.17
C ALA A 314 21.92 7.34 10.01
N ALA A 315 22.01 6.39 10.95
CA ALA A 315 23.19 6.19 11.78
C ALA A 315 24.42 5.77 10.97
N ARG A 316 24.28 4.89 9.96
CA ARG A 316 25.40 4.46 9.10
C ARG A 316 25.83 5.51 8.07
N LYS A 317 24.95 6.43 7.66
CA LYS A 317 25.27 7.53 6.71
C LYS A 317 25.90 8.76 7.37
N GLY A 318 26.21 8.72 8.67
CA GLY A 318 26.79 9.85 9.40
C GLY A 318 25.81 10.97 9.78
N ASN A 319 24.55 10.90 9.34
CA ASN A 319 23.49 11.87 9.64
C ASN A 319 22.76 11.54 10.96
N ARG A 320 23.55 11.39 12.04
CA ARG A 320 23.06 10.95 13.35
C ARG A 320 22.18 11.97 14.06
N THR A 321 22.32 13.27 13.76
CA THR A 321 21.49 14.36 14.30
C THR A 321 20.01 14.23 13.89
N LYS A 322 19.73 13.97 12.62
CA LYS A 322 18.35 13.79 12.13
C LYS A 322 17.67 12.54 12.73
N ALA A 323 18.44 11.49 12.98
CA ALA A 323 17.95 10.27 13.63
C ALA A 323 17.59 10.50 15.11
N SER A 324 18.40 11.27 15.84
CA SER A 324 18.11 11.68 17.21
C SER A 324 16.91 12.63 17.27
N GLU A 325 16.77 13.57 16.33
CA GLU A 325 15.60 14.46 16.23
C GLU A 325 14.30 13.69 15.99
N GLU A 326 14.28 12.75 15.04
CA GLU A 326 13.11 11.90 14.78
C GLU A 326 12.76 10.99 15.99
N ALA A 327 13.77 10.46 16.69
CA ALA A 327 13.56 9.66 17.91
C ALA A 327 13.04 10.49 19.10
N LEU A 328 13.45 11.76 19.22
CA LEU A 328 12.98 12.68 20.26
C LEU A 328 11.50 13.04 20.06
N VAL A 329 11.03 13.22 18.82
CA VAL A 329 9.62 13.51 18.51
C VAL A 329 8.65 12.46 19.05
N HIS A 330 9.11 11.22 19.21
CA HIS A 330 8.31 10.09 19.71
C HIS A 330 8.57 9.75 21.19
N THR A 331 9.43 10.49 21.89
CA THR A 331 9.77 10.23 23.29
C THR A 331 8.95 11.13 24.22
N GLU A 332 8.02 10.56 24.98
CA GLU A 332 7.14 11.34 25.88
C GLU A 332 7.79 11.70 27.24
N ASN A 333 8.97 11.19 27.58
CA ASN A 333 9.54 11.27 28.92
C ASN A 333 10.91 11.97 28.94
N PRO A 334 11.06 13.12 29.64
CA PRO A 334 12.32 13.88 29.72
C PRO A 334 13.52 13.05 30.22
N ALA A 335 13.28 12.09 31.11
CA ALA A 335 14.33 11.21 31.62
C ALA A 335 14.88 10.21 30.58
N LYS A 336 14.20 10.05 29.45
CA LYS A 336 14.62 9.19 28.33
C LYS A 336 15.22 9.97 27.16
N GLU A 337 15.07 11.30 27.13
CA GLU A 337 15.66 12.17 26.11
C GLU A 337 17.20 12.13 26.16
N SER A 338 17.77 12.05 27.37
CA SER A 338 19.22 11.88 27.59
C SER A 338 19.76 10.55 27.02
N ASN A 339 18.94 9.49 26.99
CA ASN A 339 19.31 8.21 26.39
C ASN A 339 19.27 8.24 24.85
N VAL A 340 18.42 9.08 24.26
CA VAL A 340 18.33 9.28 22.80
C VAL A 340 19.47 10.17 22.29
N LEU A 341 19.87 11.16 23.09
CA LEU A 341 20.99 12.07 22.83
C LEU A 341 22.37 11.47 23.17
N GLY A 342 22.41 10.38 23.94
CA GLY A 342 23.64 9.67 24.29
C GLY A 342 24.29 8.98 23.09
N PHE A 343 25.28 9.64 22.47
CA PHE A 343 26.03 9.21 21.28
C PHE A 343 26.69 7.81 21.35
N GLN A 344 26.74 7.16 22.53
CA GLN A 344 27.39 5.86 22.78
C GLN A 344 26.42 4.68 23.05
N ASN A 345 25.10 4.89 23.04
CA ASN A 345 24.15 3.90 23.62
C ASN A 345 23.37 3.01 22.64
N TRP A 346 23.60 3.07 21.33
CA TRP A 346 22.81 2.27 20.36
C TRP A 346 23.41 0.88 20.12
N LYS A 347 23.67 0.13 21.19
CA LYS A 347 24.23 -1.24 21.16
C LYS A 347 23.41 -2.21 20.28
N TRP A 348 22.13 -1.91 20.05
CA TRP A 348 21.28 -2.72 19.19
C TRP A 348 21.66 -2.65 17.70
N LEU A 349 22.39 -1.60 17.27
CA LEU A 349 22.89 -1.50 15.89
C LEU A 349 23.90 -2.60 15.56
N ASP A 350 24.60 -3.12 16.58
CA ASP A 350 25.69 -4.09 16.42
C ASP A 350 25.17 -5.55 16.33
N VAL A 351 23.86 -5.77 16.55
CA VAL A 351 23.23 -7.10 16.58
C VAL A 351 22.20 -7.30 15.45
N THR A 352 22.25 -6.45 14.41
CA THR A 352 21.28 -6.45 13.32
C THR A 352 21.89 -5.90 12.03
N SER A 353 21.30 -6.21 10.88
CA SER A 353 21.70 -5.66 9.59
C SER A 353 20.52 -5.50 8.64
N THR A 354 20.79 -4.92 7.47
CA THR A 354 19.79 -4.81 6.39
C THR A 354 19.74 -6.07 5.54
N ASN A 355 18.61 -6.31 4.89
CA ASN A 355 18.30 -7.57 4.23
C ASN A 355 19.16 -7.94 3.00
N SER A 356 20.02 -7.07 2.47
CA SER A 356 20.82 -7.40 1.27
C SER A 356 21.91 -8.43 1.58
N LEU A 357 22.11 -9.41 0.70
CA LEU A 357 23.11 -10.48 0.86
C LEU A 357 24.47 -9.97 1.36
N ILE A 358 25.02 -8.93 0.74
CA ILE A 358 26.31 -8.32 1.13
C ILE A 358 26.33 -7.93 2.62
N GLU A 359 25.27 -7.29 3.11
CA GLU A 359 25.17 -6.79 4.48
C GLU A 359 24.83 -7.91 5.47
N VAL A 360 24.08 -8.92 5.02
CA VAL A 360 23.78 -10.12 5.82
C VAL A 360 25.03 -11.00 5.98
N HIS A 361 25.78 -11.21 4.89
CA HIS A 361 27.04 -11.94 4.87
C HIS A 361 28.12 -11.25 5.70
N ARG A 362 28.33 -9.94 5.51
CA ARG A 362 29.27 -9.17 6.35
C ARG A 362 28.92 -9.24 7.85
N PHE A 363 27.62 -9.30 8.18
CA PHE A 363 27.17 -9.35 9.56
C PHE A 363 27.36 -10.73 10.20
N HIS A 364 26.94 -11.81 9.52
CA HIS A 364 27.00 -13.17 10.07
C HIS A 364 28.36 -13.86 9.87
N CYS A 365 29.11 -13.46 8.85
CA CYS A 365 30.38 -14.07 8.43
C CYS A 365 31.51 -13.03 8.33
N PRO A 366 31.80 -12.22 9.38
CA PRO A 366 32.73 -11.09 9.30
C PRO A 366 34.19 -11.51 9.05
N ASN A 367 34.55 -12.76 9.35
CA ASN A 367 35.90 -13.31 9.15
C ASN A 367 36.05 -14.04 7.80
N SER A 368 35.03 -14.02 6.94
CA SER A 368 35.10 -14.67 5.64
C SER A 368 36.08 -13.95 4.71
N GLY A 369 36.84 -14.73 3.94
CA GLY A 369 37.71 -14.21 2.88
C GLY A 369 36.96 -13.85 1.59
N LEU A 370 35.66 -14.13 1.51
CA LEU A 370 34.84 -13.84 0.32
C LEU A 370 34.50 -12.35 0.23
N PHE A 371 34.75 -11.76 -0.94
CA PHE A 371 34.37 -10.39 -1.25
C PHE A 371 33.21 -10.37 -2.24
N VAL A 372 32.03 -9.96 -1.78
CA VAL A 372 30.85 -9.81 -2.63
C VAL A 372 30.85 -8.41 -3.27
N ALA A 373 31.17 -8.35 -4.56
CA ALA A 373 31.36 -7.10 -5.31
C ALA A 373 30.02 -6.52 -5.81
N LYS A 374 29.71 -5.28 -5.43
CA LYS A 374 28.43 -4.65 -5.81
C LYS A 374 28.37 -4.20 -7.28
N GLU A 375 29.50 -3.80 -7.87
CA GLU A 375 29.49 -3.15 -9.20
C GLU A 375 29.17 -4.08 -10.36
N LEU A 376 29.44 -5.39 -10.23
CA LEU A 376 29.22 -6.35 -11.31
C LEU A 376 27.74 -6.63 -11.57
N ARG A 377 26.91 -6.54 -10.53
CA ARG A 377 25.45 -6.69 -10.62
C ARG A 377 24.81 -5.65 -11.53
N ASP A 378 25.34 -4.43 -11.55
CA ASP A 378 24.77 -3.33 -12.33
C ASP A 378 24.80 -3.61 -13.85
N LEU A 379 25.68 -4.51 -14.31
CA LEU A 379 25.69 -4.98 -15.70
C LEU A 379 24.43 -5.77 -16.08
N PHE A 380 23.83 -6.54 -15.17
CA PHE A 380 22.56 -7.22 -15.44
C PHE A 380 21.37 -6.25 -15.47
N LEU A 381 21.47 -5.13 -14.74
CA LEU A 381 20.42 -4.12 -14.66
C LEU A 381 20.43 -3.15 -15.83
N VAL A 382 21.62 -2.64 -16.20
CA VAL A 382 21.77 -1.54 -17.17
C VAL A 382 22.53 -1.97 -18.43
N GLY A 383 23.28 -3.07 -18.38
CA GLY A 383 24.05 -3.57 -19.52
C GLY A 383 23.21 -4.27 -20.58
N THR A 384 23.87 -4.70 -21.64
CA THR A 384 23.30 -5.44 -22.78
C THR A 384 23.73 -6.91 -22.75
N MET A 385 23.04 -7.75 -23.54
CA MET A 385 23.45 -9.14 -23.72
C MET A 385 24.86 -9.29 -24.30
N SER A 386 25.36 -8.31 -25.05
CA SER A 386 26.73 -8.34 -25.57
C SER A 386 27.76 -8.11 -24.46
N ASP A 387 27.51 -7.15 -23.56
CA ASP A 387 28.38 -6.89 -22.41
C ASP A 387 28.51 -8.14 -21.52
N ILE A 388 27.41 -8.88 -21.34
CA ILE A 388 27.38 -10.12 -20.57
C ILE A 388 28.23 -11.22 -21.25
N ARG A 389 28.21 -11.32 -22.57
CA ARG A 389 29.05 -12.27 -23.32
C ARG A 389 30.53 -11.94 -23.17
N GLU A 390 30.89 -10.67 -23.33
CA GLU A 390 32.28 -10.22 -23.22
C GLU A 390 32.85 -10.45 -21.82
N LYS A 391 32.05 -10.23 -20.78
CA LYS A 391 32.45 -10.38 -19.37
C LYS A 391 31.96 -11.68 -18.73
N PHE A 392 31.67 -12.71 -19.53
CA PHE A 392 31.02 -13.94 -19.06
C PHE A 392 31.74 -14.60 -17.87
N GLN A 393 33.05 -14.80 -17.95
CA GLN A 393 33.82 -15.45 -16.87
C GLN A 393 33.73 -14.69 -15.55
N LEU A 394 33.81 -13.36 -15.61
CA LEU A 394 33.74 -12.50 -14.44
C LEU A 394 32.35 -12.55 -13.80
N LEU A 395 31.29 -12.51 -14.63
CA LEU A 395 29.91 -12.56 -14.17
C LEU A 395 29.52 -13.94 -13.61
N MET A 396 30.01 -15.03 -14.20
CA MET A 396 29.79 -16.38 -13.66
C MET A 396 30.47 -16.55 -12.29
N THR A 397 31.70 -16.09 -12.14
CA THR A 397 32.41 -16.11 -10.85
C THR A 397 31.75 -15.21 -9.83
N TYR A 398 31.19 -14.06 -10.24
CA TYR A 398 30.34 -13.24 -9.39
C TYR A 398 29.13 -14.02 -8.86
N CYS A 399 28.34 -14.67 -9.74
CA CYS A 399 27.18 -15.47 -9.33
C CYS A 399 27.60 -16.63 -8.39
N ALA A 400 28.73 -17.28 -8.68
CA ALA A 400 29.28 -18.32 -7.81
C ALA A 400 29.71 -17.80 -6.44
N THR A 401 30.17 -16.55 -6.37
CA THR A 401 30.52 -15.87 -5.11
C THR A 401 29.26 -15.53 -4.31
N ASP A 402 28.17 -15.11 -4.95
CA ASP A 402 26.86 -14.91 -4.31
C ASP A 402 26.28 -16.23 -3.78
N VAL A 403 26.40 -17.32 -4.54
CA VAL A 403 26.05 -18.68 -4.09
C VAL A 403 26.90 -19.12 -2.89
N ALA A 404 28.20 -18.89 -2.93
CA ALA A 404 29.11 -19.21 -1.83
C ALA A 404 28.81 -18.38 -0.56
N ALA A 405 28.58 -17.08 -0.70
CA ALA A 405 28.20 -16.20 0.40
C ALA A 405 26.84 -16.60 0.99
N THR A 406 25.89 -17.01 0.14
CA THR A 406 24.59 -17.54 0.57
C THR A 406 24.76 -18.84 1.37
N PHE A 407 25.69 -19.72 0.97
CA PHE A 407 26.02 -20.94 1.71
C PHE A 407 26.57 -20.63 3.11
N GLU A 408 27.54 -19.73 3.22
CA GLU A 408 28.11 -19.37 4.53
C GLU A 408 27.05 -18.77 5.47
N VAL A 409 26.20 -17.89 4.95
CA VAL A 409 25.07 -17.30 5.69
C VAL A 409 24.08 -18.38 6.12
N PHE A 410 23.71 -19.28 5.21
CA PHE A 410 22.81 -20.41 5.49
C PHE A 410 23.36 -21.28 6.62
N SER A 411 24.62 -21.71 6.52
CA SER A 411 25.24 -22.59 7.50
C SER A 411 25.32 -21.94 8.88
N MET A 412 25.63 -20.65 8.97
CA MET A 412 25.66 -19.90 10.23
C MET A 412 24.28 -19.68 10.84
N LEU A 413 23.27 -19.40 10.00
CA LEU A 413 21.90 -19.12 10.45
C LEU A 413 21.14 -20.39 10.83
N MET A 414 21.53 -21.57 10.35
CA MET A 414 20.71 -22.77 10.51
C MET A 414 20.52 -23.15 11.98
N ASP A 415 21.61 -23.20 12.75
CA ASP A 415 21.56 -23.52 14.18
C ASP A 415 20.81 -22.45 14.98
N GLN A 416 21.03 -21.17 14.66
CA GLN A 416 20.32 -20.06 15.30
C GLN A 416 18.81 -20.13 15.07
N PHE A 417 18.40 -20.49 13.86
CA PHE A 417 17.00 -20.64 13.50
C PHE A 417 16.34 -21.77 14.33
N TRP A 418 17.00 -22.93 14.46
CA TRP A 418 16.47 -24.04 15.24
C TRP A 418 16.38 -23.73 16.74
N GLN A 419 17.39 -23.04 17.30
CA GLN A 419 17.36 -22.60 18.70
C GLN A 419 16.24 -21.60 18.95
N ARG A 420 15.99 -20.69 18.00
CA ARG A 420 14.95 -19.66 18.11
C ARG A 420 13.55 -20.21 17.89
N PHE A 421 13.40 -21.20 17.01
CA PHE A 421 12.11 -21.76 16.59
C PHE A 421 12.09 -23.29 16.70
N PRO A 422 12.01 -23.84 17.93
CA PRO A 422 12.05 -25.28 18.14
C PRO A 422 10.80 -26.02 17.64
N HIS A 423 9.68 -25.31 17.44
CA HIS A 423 8.42 -25.93 17.03
C HIS A 423 8.40 -26.22 15.51
N PRO A 424 8.22 -27.48 15.06
CA PRO A 424 8.40 -27.88 13.66
C PRO A 424 7.38 -27.26 12.70
N VAL A 425 6.19 -26.89 13.20
CA VAL A 425 5.16 -26.21 12.38
C VAL A 425 5.65 -24.89 11.79
N THR A 426 6.54 -24.15 12.48
CA THR A 426 7.08 -22.90 11.94
C THR A 426 7.88 -23.16 10.67
N PHE A 427 8.73 -24.20 10.70
CA PHE A 427 9.54 -24.62 9.57
C PHE A 427 8.69 -25.08 8.38
N VAL A 428 7.75 -26.00 8.62
CA VAL A 428 6.86 -26.51 7.55
C VAL A 428 5.97 -25.42 6.98
N GLY A 429 5.44 -24.54 7.84
CA GLY A 429 4.66 -23.38 7.39
C GLY A 429 5.46 -22.48 6.45
N MET A 430 6.74 -22.22 6.76
CA MET A 430 7.62 -21.45 5.88
C MET A 430 7.90 -22.15 4.53
N LEU A 431 8.08 -23.47 4.52
CA LEU A 431 8.27 -24.24 3.28
C LEU A 431 7.03 -24.15 2.37
N GLU A 432 5.83 -24.32 2.93
CA GLU A 432 4.58 -24.27 2.16
C GLU A 432 4.26 -22.85 1.68
N MET A 433 4.52 -21.82 2.49
CA MET A 433 4.37 -20.42 2.08
C MET A 433 5.24 -20.06 0.87
N GLY A 434 6.40 -20.71 0.71
CA GLY A 434 7.30 -20.51 -0.42
C GLY A 434 6.78 -21.05 -1.76
N THR A 435 5.73 -21.87 -1.75
CA THR A 435 5.18 -22.55 -2.95
C THR A 435 3.94 -21.88 -3.54
N SER A 436 3.71 -20.60 -3.23
CA SER A 436 2.54 -19.86 -3.71
C SER A 436 2.36 -19.92 -5.24
N TYR A 437 1.11 -20.08 -5.70
CA TYR A 437 0.78 -20.36 -7.10
C TYR A 437 -0.53 -19.66 -7.49
N LEU A 438 -0.49 -18.83 -8.53
CA LEU A 438 -1.65 -18.04 -8.98
C LEU A 438 -1.99 -18.33 -10.45
N PRO A 439 -3.00 -19.18 -10.73
CA PRO A 439 -3.46 -19.43 -12.08
C PRO A 439 -4.33 -18.28 -12.62
N THR A 440 -4.15 -17.99 -13.89
CA THR A 440 -4.79 -16.94 -14.69
C THR A 440 -4.98 -17.42 -16.13
N ASN A 441 -5.31 -16.53 -17.06
CA ASN A 441 -5.46 -16.82 -18.48
C ASN A 441 -5.11 -15.61 -19.35
N ALA A 442 -5.41 -15.70 -20.66
CA ALA A 442 -5.18 -14.62 -21.62
C ALA A 442 -5.87 -13.28 -21.28
N LYS A 443 -6.86 -13.26 -20.36
CA LYS A 443 -7.50 -12.01 -19.91
C LYS A 443 -6.54 -11.10 -19.15
N TRP A 444 -5.42 -11.61 -18.64
CA TRP A 444 -4.38 -10.80 -18.00
C TRP A 444 -3.91 -9.65 -18.91
N GLN A 445 -3.59 -9.97 -20.17
CA GLN A 445 -3.13 -8.97 -21.13
C GLN A 445 -4.25 -7.98 -21.47
N HIS A 446 -5.47 -8.47 -21.65
CA HIS A 446 -6.63 -7.63 -21.91
C HIS A 446 -6.89 -6.65 -20.76
N TYR A 447 -6.80 -7.11 -19.51
CA TYR A 447 -6.97 -6.28 -18.33
C TYR A 447 -5.96 -5.13 -18.27
N MET A 448 -4.67 -5.41 -18.52
CA MET A 448 -3.64 -4.38 -18.54
C MET A 448 -3.91 -3.35 -19.65
N THR A 449 -4.18 -3.82 -20.87
CA THR A 449 -4.47 -2.94 -22.02
C THR A 449 -5.73 -2.12 -21.80
N ALA A 450 -6.81 -2.70 -21.26
CA ALA A 450 -8.05 -2.01 -20.97
C ALA A 450 -7.89 -0.96 -19.85
N SER A 451 -7.14 -1.29 -18.79
CA SER A 451 -6.87 -0.36 -17.68
C SER A 451 -6.00 0.80 -18.14
N ASP A 452 -4.93 0.54 -18.90
CA ASP A 452 -4.09 1.57 -19.51
C ASP A 452 -4.87 2.44 -20.50
N LYS A 453 -5.72 1.83 -21.34
CA LYS A 453 -6.57 2.56 -22.28
C LYS A 453 -7.52 3.50 -21.54
N THR A 454 -8.22 3.00 -20.52
CA THR A 454 -9.18 3.80 -19.73
C THR A 454 -8.48 4.95 -19.01
N GLN A 455 -7.32 4.69 -18.39
CA GLN A 455 -6.51 5.74 -17.78
C GLN A 455 -6.11 6.80 -18.80
N ARG A 456 -5.61 6.40 -19.98
CA ARG A 456 -5.24 7.32 -21.05
C ARG A 456 -6.44 8.13 -21.53
N THR A 457 -7.61 7.51 -21.70
CA THR A 457 -8.83 8.23 -22.08
C THR A 457 -9.20 9.32 -21.07
N PHE A 458 -9.17 9.02 -19.77
CA PHE A 458 -9.43 10.04 -18.74
C PHE A 458 -8.36 11.13 -18.71
N GLN A 459 -7.08 10.77 -18.89
CA GLN A 459 -6.00 11.76 -18.98
C GLN A 459 -6.16 12.67 -20.21
N ASN A 460 -6.57 12.12 -21.35
CA ASN A 460 -6.83 12.88 -22.57
C ASN A 460 -8.05 13.80 -22.40
N GLN A 461 -9.12 13.35 -21.74
CA GLN A 461 -10.29 14.20 -21.45
C GLN A 461 -9.95 15.37 -20.53
N VAL A 462 -9.19 15.12 -19.45
CA VAL A 462 -8.67 16.19 -18.58
C VAL A 462 -7.75 17.12 -19.35
N GLY A 463 -6.89 16.56 -20.21
CA GLY A 463 -6.01 17.31 -21.10
C GLY A 463 -6.79 18.24 -22.02
N ALA A 464 -7.78 17.73 -22.75
CA ALA A 464 -8.64 18.49 -23.66
C ALA A 464 -9.38 19.63 -22.94
N LEU A 465 -9.93 19.36 -21.75
CA LEU A 465 -10.58 20.39 -20.94
C LEU A 465 -9.60 21.50 -20.53
N LEU A 466 -8.40 21.13 -20.08
CA LEU A 466 -7.37 22.10 -19.71
C LEU A 466 -6.83 22.87 -20.92
N GLN A 467 -6.70 22.20 -22.07
CA GLN A 467 -6.31 22.83 -23.34
C GLN A 467 -7.36 23.87 -23.76
N GLU A 468 -8.65 23.56 -23.64
CA GLU A 468 -9.73 24.53 -23.89
C GLU A 468 -9.66 25.73 -22.96
N LYS A 469 -9.38 25.52 -21.66
CA LYS A 469 -9.18 26.64 -20.72
C LYS A 469 -7.92 27.46 -21.02
N ALA A 470 -6.83 26.81 -21.43
CA ALA A 470 -5.62 27.49 -21.87
C ALA A 470 -5.87 28.34 -23.12
N ARG A 471 -6.66 27.82 -24.06
CA ARG A 471 -7.09 28.50 -25.27
C ARG A 471 -7.92 29.74 -24.98
N GLN A 472 -8.93 29.60 -24.11
CA GLN A 472 -9.74 30.72 -23.63
C GLN A 472 -8.88 31.77 -22.95
N ALA A 473 -7.89 31.36 -22.16
CA ALA A 473 -6.96 32.27 -21.52
C ALA A 473 -6.11 33.07 -22.53
N CYS A 474 -5.72 32.50 -23.68
CA CYS A 474 -4.98 33.24 -24.71
C CYS A 474 -5.74 34.47 -25.25
N ASN A 475 -7.08 34.48 -25.19
CA ASN A 475 -7.87 35.66 -25.57
C ASN A 475 -7.60 36.88 -24.68
N LEU A 476 -7.07 36.67 -23.46
CA LEU A 476 -6.66 37.77 -22.56
C LEU A 476 -5.47 38.57 -23.09
N LEU A 477 -4.76 38.08 -24.12
CA LEU A 477 -3.74 38.85 -24.82
C LEU A 477 -4.34 40.05 -25.57
N TYR A 478 -5.59 39.94 -26.02
CA TYR A 478 -6.26 41.05 -26.69
C TYR A 478 -6.51 42.20 -25.70
N ASN A 479 -6.10 43.42 -26.09
CA ASN A 479 -6.17 44.62 -25.25
C ASN A 479 -5.44 44.50 -23.89
N ASP A 480 -4.42 43.65 -23.78
CA ASP A 480 -3.66 43.43 -22.54
C ASP A 480 -4.53 43.06 -21.31
N ARG A 481 -5.71 42.47 -21.52
CA ARG A 481 -6.67 42.12 -20.46
C ARG A 481 -6.10 41.17 -19.40
N TYR A 482 -5.05 40.43 -19.73
CA TYR A 482 -4.34 39.57 -18.78
C TYR A 482 -3.73 40.36 -17.61
N LYS A 483 -3.41 41.65 -17.79
CA LYS A 483 -2.88 42.53 -16.74
C LYS A 483 -3.88 42.76 -15.62
N ASP A 484 -5.18 42.58 -15.89
CA ASP A 484 -6.24 42.73 -14.92
C ASP A 484 -6.72 41.37 -14.35
N ASP A 485 -6.23 40.23 -14.86
CA ASP A 485 -6.68 38.89 -14.44
C ASP A 485 -6.04 38.47 -13.09
N PRO A 486 -6.82 38.09 -12.05
CA PRO A 486 -6.28 37.76 -10.74
C PRO A 486 -5.37 36.52 -10.67
N TRP A 487 -5.40 35.63 -11.66
CA TRP A 487 -4.63 34.38 -11.67
C TRP A 487 -3.44 34.40 -12.64
N LEU A 488 -3.60 35.05 -13.80
CA LEU A 488 -2.64 34.96 -14.92
C LEU A 488 -1.78 36.21 -15.12
N TRP A 489 -1.94 37.26 -14.31
CA TRP A 489 -1.19 38.52 -14.39
C TRP A 489 0.34 38.34 -14.33
N ASN A 490 0.83 37.35 -13.58
CA ASN A 490 2.25 37.08 -13.38
C ASN A 490 2.86 35.99 -14.28
N GLU A 491 2.12 35.53 -15.30
CA GLU A 491 2.65 34.60 -16.30
C GLU A 491 3.46 35.33 -17.39
N ASN A 492 4.32 34.62 -18.12
CA ASN A 492 5.13 35.24 -19.17
C ASN A 492 4.31 35.44 -20.47
N TRP A 493 3.79 36.65 -20.66
CA TRP A 493 3.01 37.05 -21.84
C TRP A 493 3.86 37.59 -23.00
N ASP A 494 5.20 37.55 -22.93
CA ASP A 494 6.06 38.03 -24.01
C ASP A 494 5.80 37.27 -25.32
N VAL A 495 5.62 38.03 -26.40
CA VAL A 495 5.44 37.51 -27.75
C VAL A 495 6.77 37.43 -28.53
N GLY A 496 7.88 37.91 -27.98
CA GLY A 496 9.24 37.85 -28.53
C GLY A 496 9.52 38.92 -29.60
N LYS A 497 10.74 39.49 -29.61
CA LYS A 497 11.20 40.51 -30.59
C LYS A 497 11.91 39.88 -31.81
N GLU A 498 11.95 40.58 -32.94
CA GLU A 498 12.67 40.12 -34.14
C GLU A 498 14.18 39.91 -33.90
N PRO A 499 14.79 38.78 -34.30
CA PRO A 499 16.23 38.60 -34.18
C PRO A 499 17.00 39.33 -35.29
N LYS A 500 17.99 40.15 -34.89
CA LYS A 500 19.00 40.74 -35.79
C LYS A 500 19.83 39.63 -36.45
N ARG A 501 20.07 39.76 -37.77
CA ARG A 501 20.81 38.81 -38.60
C ARG A 501 22.23 38.58 -38.05
N ILE A 502 22.57 37.34 -37.72
CA ILE A 502 23.96 36.91 -37.51
C ILE A 502 24.41 36.20 -38.79
N THR A 503 25.41 36.76 -39.45
CA THR A 503 26.09 36.16 -40.61
C THR A 503 27.24 35.29 -40.14
N THR A 504 27.22 33.99 -40.45
CA THR A 504 28.38 33.12 -40.26
C THR A 504 28.82 32.43 -41.56
N PHE A 505 30.13 32.29 -41.67
CA PHE A 505 30.95 31.95 -42.83
C PHE A 505 30.74 30.53 -43.38
N LYS A 506 30.88 30.36 -44.71
CA LYS A 506 30.91 29.06 -45.41
C LYS A 506 32.35 28.58 -45.62
N ARG A 507 32.61 27.27 -45.47
CA ARG A 507 33.79 26.57 -46.00
C ARG A 507 33.34 25.59 -47.10
N LYS A 508 34.12 25.49 -48.18
CA LYS A 508 33.82 24.78 -49.43
C LYS A 508 34.15 23.29 -49.34
N THR A 509 33.24 22.46 -49.88
CA THR A 509 33.54 21.19 -50.54
C THR A 509 32.57 20.99 -51.70
N THR A 510 33.06 20.38 -52.77
CA THR A 510 32.42 20.16 -54.08
C THR A 510 31.14 19.33 -53.95
N GLU A 511 30.04 19.90 -54.46
CA GLU A 511 28.69 19.37 -54.34
C GLU A 511 28.18 18.98 -55.74
N THR A 512 27.52 17.83 -55.85
CA THR A 512 26.98 17.32 -57.13
C THR A 512 25.70 18.07 -57.54
N ALA A 513 25.32 18.05 -58.82
CA ALA A 513 24.14 18.77 -59.33
C ALA A 513 22.82 18.39 -58.63
N LEU A 514 22.70 17.15 -58.15
CA LEU A 514 21.53 16.69 -57.38
C LEU A 514 21.52 17.28 -55.97
N GLU A 515 22.69 17.38 -55.33
CA GLU A 515 22.85 18.01 -54.02
C GLU A 515 22.72 19.54 -54.11
N TYR A 516 23.16 20.16 -55.21
CA TYR A 516 22.90 21.57 -55.50
C TYR A 516 21.40 21.83 -55.68
N ALA A 517 20.70 20.98 -56.44
CA ALA A 517 19.25 21.10 -56.61
C ALA A 517 18.52 20.87 -55.28
N LYS A 518 18.93 19.88 -54.47
CA LYS A 518 18.37 19.64 -53.13
C LYS A 518 18.69 20.79 -52.18
N ARG A 519 19.88 21.38 -52.25
CA ARG A 519 20.26 22.53 -51.42
C ARG A 519 19.59 23.81 -51.88
N VAL A 520 19.37 24.03 -53.17
CA VAL A 520 18.62 25.19 -53.70
C VAL A 520 17.14 25.03 -53.37
N TRP A 521 16.59 23.82 -53.47
CA TRP A 521 15.25 23.48 -53.00
C TRP A 521 15.13 23.67 -51.47
N ASP A 522 16.09 23.19 -50.70
CA ASP A 522 16.14 23.33 -49.24
C ASP A 522 16.47 24.76 -48.79
N GLU A 523 17.27 25.54 -49.52
CA GLU A 523 17.57 26.96 -49.23
C GLU A 523 16.40 27.85 -49.68
N SER A 524 15.67 27.50 -50.73
CA SER A 524 14.40 28.13 -51.14
C SER A 524 13.30 27.85 -50.11
N MET A 525 13.16 26.57 -49.69
CA MET A 525 12.24 26.14 -48.64
C MET A 525 12.65 26.69 -47.27
N LYS A 526 13.94 26.77 -46.90
CA LYS A 526 14.40 27.36 -45.63
C LYS A 526 14.33 28.89 -45.62
N LYS A 527 14.36 29.57 -46.78
CA LYS A 527 14.11 31.02 -46.89
C LYS A 527 12.63 31.39 -46.86
N GLN A 528 11.72 30.49 -47.24
CA GLN A 528 10.27 30.70 -47.13
C GLN A 528 9.64 30.15 -45.83
N ASN A 529 10.13 29.04 -45.24
CA ASN A 529 9.42 28.28 -44.19
C ASN A 529 9.99 28.37 -42.77
N LYS A 530 10.43 29.54 -42.26
CA LYS A 530 10.85 29.60 -40.83
C LYS A 530 10.28 30.71 -39.96
N LYS A 531 9.42 31.60 -40.47
CA LYS A 531 9.04 32.79 -39.70
C LYS A 531 7.64 33.28 -40.08
N SER A 532 6.60 32.80 -39.42
CA SER A 532 5.38 33.62 -39.34
C SER A 532 4.50 33.32 -38.12
N MET A 533 4.12 32.07 -37.82
CA MET A 533 3.06 31.84 -36.82
C MET A 533 3.47 31.73 -35.34
N ASN A 534 4.66 31.20 -35.02
CA ASN A 534 5.10 31.05 -33.61
C ASN A 534 5.32 32.38 -32.85
N ARG A 535 5.04 33.53 -33.47
CA ARG A 535 5.39 34.88 -33.00
C ARG A 535 4.23 35.64 -32.34
N ARG A 536 2.99 35.12 -32.34
CA ARG A 536 1.81 35.80 -31.76
C ARG A 536 1.18 35.14 -30.52
N LEU A 537 1.63 33.94 -30.14
CA LEU A 537 1.16 33.27 -28.90
C LEU A 537 1.94 33.76 -27.67
N PRO A 538 1.41 33.76 -26.45
CA PRO A 538 2.18 34.08 -25.24
C PRO A 538 3.33 33.09 -24.98
N ALA A 539 4.46 33.54 -24.45
CA ALA A 539 5.61 32.67 -24.13
C ALA A 539 5.24 31.51 -23.19
N TRP A 540 4.39 31.75 -22.19
CA TRP A 540 3.89 30.71 -21.31
C TRP A 540 3.14 29.60 -22.09
N TYR A 541 2.34 29.97 -23.09
CA TYR A 541 1.57 29.01 -23.90
C TYR A 541 2.46 28.26 -24.90
N ARG A 542 3.44 28.96 -25.50
CA ARG A 542 4.44 28.34 -26.38
C ARG A 542 5.25 27.28 -25.65
N SER A 543 5.56 27.49 -24.37
CA SER A 543 6.31 26.51 -23.58
C SER A 543 5.56 25.19 -23.37
N LEU A 544 4.25 25.16 -23.60
CA LEU A 544 3.42 23.97 -23.53
C LEU A 544 3.38 23.18 -24.87
N LEU A 545 3.82 23.76 -25.98
CA LEU A 545 3.78 23.12 -27.31
C LEU A 545 4.93 22.12 -27.46
N GLN A 546 4.65 20.94 -28.03
CA GLN A 546 5.69 19.95 -28.31
C GLN A 546 6.55 20.36 -29.53
N ASN A 547 7.86 20.10 -29.48
CA ASN A 547 8.90 20.59 -30.41
C ASN A 547 8.75 20.24 -31.91
N ASN A 548 7.75 19.43 -32.32
CA ASN A 548 7.66 18.83 -33.67
C ASN A 548 6.44 19.26 -34.52
N MET A 549 5.68 20.29 -34.16
CA MET A 549 4.59 20.75 -35.04
C MET A 549 5.12 21.56 -36.24
N GLN A 550 5.05 20.96 -37.44
CA GLN A 550 5.11 21.69 -38.70
C GLN A 550 3.70 22.16 -39.06
N LEU A 551 3.42 23.45 -38.86
CA LEU A 551 2.18 24.08 -39.29
C LEU A 551 2.34 24.55 -40.75
N GLU A 552 1.55 24.00 -41.67
CA GLU A 552 1.58 24.40 -43.08
C GLU A 552 0.75 25.67 -43.32
N ARG A 553 1.37 26.67 -43.98
CA ARG A 553 0.82 27.85 -44.69
C ARG A 553 -0.60 28.36 -44.36
N TRP A 554 -0.70 29.57 -43.79
CA TRP A 554 -1.84 30.48 -44.00
C TRP A 554 -1.37 31.95 -43.98
N ASP A 555 -1.52 32.63 -45.10
CA ASP A 555 -1.38 34.09 -45.19
C ASP A 555 -2.76 34.71 -44.94
N GLU A 556 -2.79 35.64 -43.99
CA GLU A 556 -3.95 36.40 -43.46
C GLU A 556 -4.99 35.63 -42.60
N VAL A 557 -5.38 36.27 -41.48
CA VAL A 557 -6.46 35.97 -40.51
C VAL A 557 -6.11 35.22 -39.20
N ASP A 558 -6.17 36.01 -38.11
CA ASP A 558 -6.43 35.76 -36.68
C ASP A 558 -5.75 34.63 -35.87
N VAL A 559 -5.29 34.99 -34.65
CA VAL A 559 -4.86 34.09 -33.56
C VAL A 559 -5.88 32.96 -33.32
N PHE A 560 -7.15 33.23 -33.60
CA PHE A 560 -8.28 32.29 -33.55
C PHE A 560 -8.10 31.07 -34.48
N ASN A 561 -7.59 31.25 -35.70
CA ASN A 561 -7.42 30.16 -36.67
C ASN A 561 -6.22 29.26 -36.33
N ALA A 562 -5.11 29.85 -35.88
CA ALA A 562 -3.95 29.10 -35.40
C ALA A 562 -4.28 28.24 -34.17
N ILE A 563 -5.13 28.77 -33.30
CA ILE A 563 -5.69 28.08 -32.15
C ILE A 563 -6.59 26.89 -32.58
N LEU A 564 -7.37 27.06 -33.65
CA LEU A 564 -8.25 26.02 -34.20
C LEU A 564 -7.47 24.86 -34.84
N GLU A 565 -6.35 25.10 -35.53
CA GLU A 565 -5.52 24.01 -36.08
C GLU A 565 -4.76 23.23 -35.00
N ILE A 566 -4.30 23.90 -33.93
CA ILE A 566 -3.75 23.22 -32.74
C ILE A 566 -4.82 22.32 -32.10
N SER A 567 -6.09 22.74 -32.14
CA SER A 567 -7.22 21.97 -31.58
C SER A 567 -7.54 20.69 -32.35
N SER A 568 -7.15 20.58 -33.63
CA SER A 568 -7.25 19.33 -34.41
C SER A 568 -6.18 18.28 -34.09
N ASN A 569 -5.15 18.63 -33.29
CA ASN A 569 -4.09 17.69 -32.88
C ASN A 569 -4.07 17.52 -31.36
N GLU A 570 -4.77 16.50 -30.85
CA GLU A 570 -4.96 16.23 -29.41
C GLU A 570 -3.63 16.09 -28.62
N ASN A 571 -2.51 15.77 -29.29
CA ASN A 571 -1.19 15.59 -28.67
C ASN A 571 -0.28 16.83 -28.73
N ALA A 572 -0.75 17.96 -29.24
CA ALA A 572 0.08 19.15 -29.48
C ALA A 572 0.53 19.89 -28.20
N ILE A 573 -0.27 19.84 -27.13
CA ILE A 573 -0.07 20.61 -25.90
C ILE A 573 0.19 19.68 -24.72
N ASN A 574 1.36 19.81 -24.10
CA ASN A 574 1.75 19.07 -22.90
C ASN A 574 1.24 19.78 -21.62
N LEU A 575 -0.04 19.61 -21.32
CA LEU A 575 -0.69 20.18 -20.13
C LEU A 575 -1.30 19.07 -19.26
N SER A 576 -0.98 19.07 -17.97
CA SER A 576 -1.52 18.10 -17.00
C SER A 576 -2.12 18.77 -15.78
N ALA A 577 -3.08 18.10 -15.15
CA ALA A 577 -3.74 18.58 -13.93
C ALA A 577 -2.80 18.71 -12.71
N GLN A 578 -1.54 18.27 -12.81
CA GLN A 578 -0.54 18.43 -11.75
C GLN A 578 0.30 19.70 -11.91
N MET A 579 0.22 20.38 -13.07
CA MET A 579 0.96 21.61 -13.31
C MET A 579 0.36 22.77 -12.53
N ARG A 580 1.20 23.67 -12.02
CA ARG A 580 0.75 24.88 -11.29
C ARG A 580 -0.21 25.73 -12.12
N LEU A 581 0.07 25.84 -13.42
CA LEU A 581 -0.74 26.56 -14.38
C LEU A 581 -2.17 26.02 -14.50
N ALA A 582 -2.39 24.70 -14.33
CA ALA A 582 -3.72 24.12 -14.42
C ALA A 582 -4.70 24.72 -13.39
N PHE A 583 -4.22 25.01 -12.18
CA PHE A 583 -5.04 25.64 -11.12
C PHE A 583 -5.38 27.10 -11.41
N LYS A 584 -4.47 27.81 -12.09
CA LYS A 584 -4.70 29.19 -12.57
C LYS A 584 -5.71 29.22 -13.72
N LEU A 585 -5.57 28.31 -14.68
CA LEU A 585 -6.51 28.16 -15.82
C LEU A 585 -7.91 27.75 -15.38
N LEU A 586 -8.01 26.92 -14.34
CA LEU A 586 -9.28 26.56 -13.70
C LEU A 586 -9.81 27.66 -12.76
N ARG A 587 -9.02 28.72 -12.53
CA ARG A 587 -9.34 29.84 -11.61
C ARG A 587 -9.81 29.35 -10.24
N VAL A 588 -9.02 28.45 -9.67
CA VAL A 588 -9.36 27.85 -8.38
C VAL A 588 -9.27 28.91 -7.28
N HIS A 589 -10.22 28.87 -6.35
CA HIS A 589 -10.39 29.82 -5.26
C HIS A 589 -10.88 29.12 -3.98
N TRP A 590 -10.55 29.68 -2.83
CA TRP A 590 -10.96 29.20 -1.49
C TRP A 590 -12.04 30.11 -0.93
N ASN A 591 -13.28 29.63 -0.76
CA ASN A 591 -14.40 30.41 -0.20
C ASN A 591 -14.58 31.80 -0.86
N GLY A 592 -14.42 31.86 -2.18
CA GLY A 592 -14.51 33.09 -2.97
C GLY A 592 -13.24 33.95 -3.02
N TYR A 593 -12.12 33.50 -2.44
CA TYR A 593 -10.82 34.17 -2.49
C TYR A 593 -9.88 33.50 -3.50
N PRO A 594 -9.25 34.24 -4.43
CA PRO A 594 -8.42 33.65 -5.48
C PRO A 594 -7.18 32.98 -4.88
N LEU A 595 -6.82 31.80 -5.42
CA LEU A 595 -5.60 31.11 -5.02
C LEU A 595 -4.34 31.76 -5.60
N TYR A 596 -3.29 31.79 -4.79
CA TYR A 596 -1.96 32.25 -5.17
C TYR A 596 -0.90 31.24 -4.71
N PHE A 597 0.09 30.98 -5.57
CA PHE A 597 1.22 30.11 -5.24
C PHE A 597 2.41 30.94 -4.79
N SER A 598 2.91 30.67 -3.57
CA SER A 598 4.15 31.24 -3.03
C SER A 598 5.24 30.17 -2.98
N ASP A 599 6.47 30.49 -3.39
CA ASP A 599 7.61 29.58 -3.24
C ASP A 599 7.97 29.32 -1.76
N ALA A 600 7.64 30.26 -0.86
CA ALA A 600 7.91 30.12 0.58
C ALA A 600 6.88 29.23 1.29
N TYR A 601 5.59 29.36 0.95
CA TYR A 601 4.51 28.74 1.71
C TYR A 601 3.61 27.78 0.91
N GLY A 602 3.87 27.60 -0.40
CA GLY A 602 3.03 26.84 -1.31
C GLY A 602 1.73 27.57 -1.68
N TRP A 603 0.67 26.82 -1.96
CA TRP A 603 -0.64 27.39 -2.29
C TRP A 603 -1.33 28.02 -1.06
N GLY A 604 -1.83 29.23 -1.25
CA GLY A 604 -2.67 29.97 -0.32
C GLY A 604 -3.72 30.79 -1.08
N TYR A 605 -4.44 31.66 -0.38
CA TYR A 605 -5.48 32.53 -0.94
C TYR A 605 -5.27 33.98 -0.53
N LEU A 606 -5.72 34.90 -1.41
CA LEU A 606 -5.56 36.34 -1.24
C LEU A 606 -6.84 37.00 -0.72
N VAL A 607 -6.70 37.77 0.36
CA VAL A 607 -7.81 38.47 1.01
C VAL A 607 -7.59 39.98 0.88
N PRO A 608 -8.43 40.73 0.14
CA PRO A 608 -8.26 42.17 -0.04
C PRO A 608 -8.55 42.97 1.25
N GLY A 609 -8.01 44.19 1.33
CA GLY A 609 -8.24 45.14 2.43
C GLY A 609 -7.01 45.55 3.24
N ARG A 610 -5.79 45.24 2.77
CA ARG A 610 -4.54 45.65 3.44
C ARG A 610 -4.10 47.03 2.96
N THR A 611 -4.52 48.08 3.65
CA THR A 611 -4.14 49.46 3.30
C THR A 611 -2.73 49.84 3.78
N SER A 612 -2.23 49.16 4.80
CA SER A 612 -0.95 49.45 5.48
C SER A 612 0.30 49.27 4.61
N ASN A 613 0.25 48.41 3.59
CA ASN A 613 1.40 48.14 2.72
C ASN A 613 1.31 48.85 1.37
N LEU A 614 0.21 49.52 1.04
CA LEU A 614 0.03 50.18 -0.26
C LEU A 614 1.06 51.28 -0.49
N SER A 615 1.46 52.01 0.56
CA SER A 615 2.49 53.06 0.48
C SER A 615 3.90 52.53 0.16
N GLN A 616 4.10 51.22 0.20
CA GLN A 616 5.38 50.57 -0.13
C GLN A 616 5.52 50.27 -1.62
N PHE A 617 4.44 50.42 -2.41
CA PHE A 617 4.42 50.08 -3.83
C PHE A 617 4.07 51.31 -4.67
N GLU A 618 4.71 51.43 -5.82
CA GLU A 618 4.38 52.46 -6.81
C GLU A 618 3.11 52.07 -7.56
N GLU A 619 2.17 53.00 -7.70
CA GLU A 619 0.91 52.80 -8.40
C GLU A 619 1.08 53.18 -9.88
N GLU A 620 0.92 52.22 -10.79
CA GLU A 620 0.96 52.47 -12.25
C GLU A 620 -0.32 53.18 -12.70
N GLN A 621 -1.46 52.67 -12.24
CA GLN A 621 -2.82 53.16 -12.49
C GLN A 621 -3.68 52.88 -11.26
N PRO A 622 -4.81 53.58 -11.06
CA PRO A 622 -5.69 53.36 -9.92
C PRO A 622 -6.00 51.88 -9.67
N GLY A 623 -5.46 51.31 -8.60
CA GLY A 623 -5.64 49.90 -8.24
C GLY A 623 -4.69 48.88 -8.88
N ARG A 624 -3.66 49.33 -9.59
CA ARG A 624 -2.61 48.52 -10.23
C ARG A 624 -1.25 48.97 -9.71
N TYR A 625 -0.55 48.07 -9.02
CA TYR A 625 0.68 48.39 -8.29
C TYR A 625 1.87 47.60 -8.84
N ILE A 626 3.02 48.25 -8.98
CA ILE A 626 4.26 47.63 -9.45
C ILE A 626 4.86 46.80 -8.31
N VAL A 627 5.08 45.50 -8.53
CA VAL A 627 5.65 44.57 -7.53
C VAL A 627 7.10 44.20 -7.86
N GLU A 628 7.41 44.01 -9.14
CA GLU A 628 8.77 43.77 -9.65
C GLU A 628 8.95 44.51 -10.99
N GLU A 629 10.17 44.55 -11.53
CA GLU A 629 10.46 45.22 -12.81
C GLU A 629 9.61 44.62 -13.95
N ASN A 630 8.65 45.41 -14.46
CA ASN A 630 7.63 45.03 -15.46
C ASN A 630 6.53 44.04 -14.98
N VAL A 631 6.33 43.88 -13.67
CA VAL A 631 5.30 43.01 -13.10
C VAL A 631 4.34 43.84 -12.25
N VAL A 632 3.09 43.96 -12.72
CA VAL A 632 2.07 44.81 -12.10
C VAL A 632 0.95 43.95 -11.51
N PHE A 633 0.70 44.11 -10.22
CA PHE A 633 -0.35 43.40 -9.49
C PHE A 633 -1.70 44.12 -9.60
N PRO A 634 -2.76 43.43 -10.04
CA PRO A 634 -4.08 44.05 -10.20
C PRO A 634 -4.89 43.92 -8.91
N TYR A 635 -4.67 44.83 -7.96
CA TYR A 635 -5.34 44.82 -6.65
C TYR A 635 -6.87 45.01 -6.77
N LYS A 636 -7.33 46.02 -7.53
CA LYS A 636 -8.77 46.32 -7.68
C LYS A 636 -9.55 45.18 -8.31
N SER A 637 -8.88 44.46 -9.20
CA SER A 637 -9.32 43.23 -9.83
C SER A 637 -9.58 42.11 -8.81
N VAL A 638 -8.60 41.82 -7.94
CA VAL A 638 -8.78 40.84 -6.85
C VAL A 638 -9.93 41.25 -5.92
N GLU A 639 -10.03 42.53 -5.59
CA GLU A 639 -11.11 43.08 -4.78
C GLU A 639 -12.50 42.88 -5.44
N ALA A 640 -12.61 43.21 -6.73
CA ALA A 640 -13.84 43.06 -7.50
C ALA A 640 -14.31 41.60 -7.60
N PHE A 641 -13.38 40.66 -7.82
CA PHE A 641 -13.71 39.22 -7.85
C PHE A 641 -14.29 38.74 -6.51
N VAL A 642 -13.66 39.14 -5.39
CA VAL A 642 -14.14 38.76 -4.05
C VAL A 642 -15.52 39.37 -3.76
N MET A 643 -15.78 40.60 -4.21
CA MET A 643 -17.10 41.24 -4.07
C MET A 643 -18.19 40.54 -4.89
N LEU A 644 -17.89 40.15 -6.12
CA LEU A 644 -18.77 39.36 -6.99
C LEU A 644 -19.16 38.03 -6.33
N ARG A 645 -18.19 37.26 -5.84
CA ARG A 645 -18.45 35.96 -5.18
C ARG A 645 -19.20 36.07 -3.87
N ARG A 646 -19.24 37.26 -3.27
CA ARG A 646 -20.00 37.56 -2.05
C ARG A 646 -21.40 38.13 -2.32
N GLY A 647 -21.82 38.22 -3.59
CA GLY A 647 -23.12 38.74 -3.98
C GLY A 647 -23.28 40.24 -3.73
N LYS A 648 -22.17 41.00 -3.69
CA LYS A 648 -22.19 42.46 -3.50
C LYS A 648 -22.23 43.25 -4.81
N ILE A 649 -22.01 42.57 -5.93
CA ILE A 649 -22.01 43.11 -7.29
C ILE A 649 -22.64 42.04 -8.19
N ASP A 650 -23.56 42.42 -9.08
CA ASP A 650 -24.34 41.49 -9.92
C ASP A 650 -23.66 41.17 -11.27
N GLN A 651 -22.72 42.00 -11.74
CA GLN A 651 -21.96 41.78 -12.96
C GLN A 651 -20.45 41.63 -12.68
N PRO A 652 -19.74 40.73 -13.38
CA PRO A 652 -18.30 40.70 -13.34
C PRO A 652 -17.75 42.03 -13.88
N VAL A 653 -16.91 42.71 -13.11
CA VAL A 653 -16.23 43.96 -13.51
C VAL A 653 -15.22 43.72 -14.65
N TYR A 654 -15.03 42.46 -15.06
CA TYR A 654 -14.16 42.08 -16.16
C TYR A 654 -14.92 42.01 -17.47
N GLY A 655 -14.35 42.67 -18.48
CA GLY A 655 -14.88 42.78 -19.84
C GLY A 655 -15.62 41.52 -20.30
N ALA A 656 -16.86 41.72 -20.72
CA ALA A 656 -17.75 40.68 -21.19
C ALA A 656 -17.07 39.73 -22.20
N VAL A 657 -17.33 38.44 -22.04
CA VAL A 657 -17.75 37.62 -23.17
C VAL A 657 -19.27 37.75 -23.17
N MET A 658 -19.81 38.53 -24.11
CA MET A 658 -21.25 38.58 -24.34
C MET A 658 -21.67 37.28 -25.02
N ASP A 659 -22.62 36.55 -24.45
CA ASP A 659 -23.95 36.47 -25.03
C ASP A 659 -24.97 35.93 -24.00
N GLY A 660 -26.19 36.46 -24.04
CA GLY A 660 -27.27 36.05 -23.14
C GLY A 660 -28.19 37.17 -22.65
N ARG A 661 -28.46 38.20 -23.48
CA ARG A 661 -29.61 39.08 -23.27
C ARG A 661 -30.91 38.30 -23.50
N GLU A 662 -31.34 37.54 -22.50
CA GLU A 662 -32.75 37.11 -22.41
C GLU A 662 -33.27 36.89 -20.98
N VAL A 663 -32.42 37.00 -19.94
CA VAL A 663 -32.83 36.71 -18.55
C VAL A 663 -32.98 37.98 -17.68
N GLU A 664 -32.41 39.11 -18.11
CA GLU A 664 -32.38 40.35 -17.34
C GLU A 664 -33.72 41.13 -17.36
N LEU A 665 -34.68 40.75 -18.21
CA LEU A 665 -35.97 41.45 -18.32
C LEU A 665 -37.11 40.88 -17.45
N ARG A 666 -36.85 39.88 -16.59
CA ARG A 666 -37.92 39.24 -15.79
C ARG A 666 -37.73 39.20 -14.27
N ALA A 667 -36.62 39.69 -13.72
CA ALA A 667 -36.35 39.58 -12.27
C ALA A 667 -36.43 40.91 -11.50
N MET A 668 -36.92 41.98 -12.12
CA MET A 668 -37.19 43.26 -11.42
C MET A 668 -38.68 43.47 -11.17
N GLN A 669 -39.29 42.57 -10.38
CA GLN A 669 -40.46 42.84 -9.55
C GLN A 669 -40.71 41.63 -8.64
N TRP A 670 -40.87 41.90 -7.33
CA TRP A 670 -41.04 41.01 -6.16
C TRP A 670 -39.76 41.01 -5.31
N LEU A 671 -39.68 41.53 -4.08
CA LEU A 671 -40.69 41.99 -3.12
C LEU A 671 -40.00 42.85 -2.05
N ASP A 672 -40.75 43.85 -1.61
CA ASP A 672 -40.63 44.53 -0.31
C ASP A 672 -40.90 43.55 0.86
N LYS A 673 -40.40 43.89 2.05
CA LYS A 673 -40.53 43.23 3.37
C LYS A 673 -39.62 42.02 3.65
N GLY A 674 -38.75 42.21 4.64
CA GLY A 674 -37.75 41.24 5.08
C GLY A 674 -38.28 40.05 5.89
N ILE A 675 -37.35 39.23 6.39
CA ILE A 675 -37.26 38.66 7.75
C ILE A 675 -36.03 37.73 7.83
N HIS A 676 -35.34 37.83 8.98
CA HIS A 676 -34.41 36.93 9.68
C HIS A 676 -33.65 35.82 8.94
N ILE A 677 -32.32 35.87 9.07
CA ILE A 677 -31.47 34.67 9.15
C ILE A 677 -31.10 34.47 10.62
N ASP A 678 -31.32 33.25 11.10
CA ASP A 678 -31.08 32.76 12.46
C ASP A 678 -29.60 32.85 12.87
N SER A 679 -29.31 33.58 13.95
CA SER A 679 -27.96 33.88 14.45
C SER A 679 -27.39 32.80 15.39
N THR A 680 -28.07 31.67 15.59
CA THR A 680 -27.62 30.65 16.55
C THR A 680 -26.43 29.80 16.10
N ALA A 681 -26.00 29.88 14.84
CA ALA A 681 -24.78 29.22 14.37
C ALA A 681 -23.50 30.08 14.51
N GLN A 682 -23.60 31.41 14.52
CA GLN A 682 -22.43 32.30 14.48
C GLN A 682 -21.84 32.61 15.86
N GLU A 683 -22.65 32.67 16.92
CA GLU A 683 -22.14 32.90 18.28
C GLU A 683 -21.38 31.70 18.86
N TYR A 684 -21.69 30.47 18.42
CA TYR A 684 -21.00 29.26 18.88
C TYR A 684 -19.56 29.17 18.35
N PHE A 685 -19.26 29.75 17.20
CA PHE A 685 -17.91 29.79 16.63
C PHE A 685 -17.06 30.97 17.13
N PHE A 686 -17.68 32.02 17.70
CA PHE A 686 -16.97 33.23 18.13
C PHE A 686 -16.20 33.02 19.45
N GLN A 687 -16.70 32.18 20.35
CA GLN A 687 -16.11 32.01 21.69
C GLN A 687 -14.92 31.02 21.73
N ARG A 688 -14.68 30.23 20.68
CA ARG A 688 -13.72 29.11 20.70
C ARG A 688 -12.32 29.46 20.18
N ASN A 689 -12.16 30.58 19.47
CA ASN A 689 -10.89 30.97 18.83
C ASN A 689 -10.00 31.90 19.68
N GLN A 690 -10.38 32.26 20.91
CA GLN A 690 -9.61 33.23 21.70
C GLN A 690 -8.53 32.67 22.64
N LEU A 691 -8.20 31.37 22.63
CA LEU A 691 -7.16 30.85 23.53
C LEU A 691 -6.11 29.96 22.85
N LYS A 692 -4.93 30.58 22.70
CA LYS A 692 -3.55 30.06 22.65
C LYS A 692 -2.95 29.66 21.29
N SER A 693 -2.40 30.67 20.60
CA SER A 693 -0.94 30.87 20.50
C SER A 693 -0.65 32.26 19.93
N LYS A 694 -0.05 33.17 20.71
CA LYS A 694 0.55 34.41 20.20
C LYS A 694 1.83 34.07 19.44
N PRO A 695 2.03 34.55 18.21
CA PRO A 695 3.31 35.10 17.79
C PRO A 695 3.32 36.58 18.18
N GLU A 696 4.34 37.00 18.93
CA GLU A 696 4.64 38.40 19.14
C GLU A 696 5.04 39.03 17.81
N GLY A 697 4.10 39.79 17.25
CA GLY A 697 4.30 40.68 16.12
C GLY A 697 3.19 41.73 16.18
N ILE A 698 3.55 43.01 16.10
CA ILE A 698 2.61 44.13 16.05
C ILE A 698 1.89 44.03 14.70
N PHE A 699 0.72 43.40 14.65
CA PHE A 699 -0.10 43.38 13.43
C PHE A 699 -0.73 44.76 13.23
N ALA A 700 -0.77 45.22 11.97
CA ALA A 700 -1.38 46.49 11.61
C ALA A 700 -2.91 46.50 11.84
N ALA A 701 -3.48 47.67 12.14
CA ALA A 701 -4.88 47.84 12.53
C ALA A 701 -5.90 47.54 11.42
N ASP A 702 -5.46 47.38 10.18
CA ASP A 702 -6.24 47.08 8.97
C ASP A 702 -6.40 45.56 8.71
N ARG A 703 -6.07 44.71 9.69
CA ARG A 703 -6.25 43.25 9.58
C ARG A 703 -7.75 42.90 9.62
N PRO A 704 -8.26 42.06 8.68
CA PRO A 704 -9.66 41.64 8.70
C PRO A 704 -9.98 40.75 9.91
N GLU A 705 -10.86 41.21 10.79
CA GLU A 705 -11.23 40.55 12.06
C GLU A 705 -12.02 39.24 11.87
N ASN A 706 -12.70 39.07 10.74
CA ASN A 706 -13.64 37.95 10.47
C ASN A 706 -13.08 36.86 9.53
N VAL A 707 -11.76 36.78 9.34
CA VAL A 707 -11.13 35.79 8.45
C VAL A 707 -10.37 34.74 9.26
N ASN A 708 -11.01 33.59 9.46
CA ASN A 708 -10.42 32.41 10.11
C ASN A 708 -9.55 31.63 9.11
N GLY A 709 -8.22 31.73 9.21
CA GLY A 709 -7.27 31.02 8.33
C GLY A 709 -5.83 30.99 8.86
N ILE A 710 -4.95 30.20 8.25
CA ILE A 710 -3.53 30.09 8.65
C ILE A 710 -2.74 31.27 8.08
N GLY A 711 -2.68 32.37 8.83
CA GLY A 711 -2.10 33.64 8.45
C GLY A 711 -2.66 34.79 9.30
N PRO A 712 -2.36 36.06 8.97
CA PRO A 712 -1.67 36.54 7.77
C PRO A 712 -0.15 36.22 7.73
N LEU A 713 0.36 35.63 6.64
CA LEU A 713 1.79 35.25 6.46
C LEU A 713 2.52 36.18 5.47
N ASN A 714 2.53 37.49 5.75
CA ASN A 714 2.98 38.49 4.76
C ASN A 714 4.44 38.94 4.92
N GLU A 715 5.19 38.37 5.87
CA GLU A 715 6.64 38.62 6.00
C GLU A 715 7.42 38.21 4.75
N ARG A 716 7.00 37.11 4.10
CA ARG A 716 7.62 36.61 2.86
C ARG A 716 6.71 36.68 1.63
N VAL A 717 5.46 37.13 1.80
CA VAL A 717 4.49 37.31 0.71
C VAL A 717 3.88 38.69 0.86
N ASN A 718 4.56 39.71 0.34
CA ASN A 718 4.11 41.09 0.43
C ASN A 718 3.54 41.54 -0.93
N LEU A 719 2.23 41.35 -1.12
CA LEU A 719 1.51 41.85 -2.29
C LEU A 719 0.67 43.08 -1.92
N PRO A 720 0.56 44.11 -2.79
CA PRO A 720 -0.13 45.35 -2.48
C PRO A 720 -1.62 45.12 -2.22
N GLY A 721 -2.14 45.67 -1.11
CA GLY A 721 -3.59 45.70 -0.87
C GLY A 721 -4.20 44.40 -0.34
N VAL A 722 -3.44 43.29 -0.30
CA VAL A 722 -3.95 41.96 0.07
C VAL A 722 -3.20 41.34 1.24
N TRP A 723 -3.91 40.49 1.97
CA TRP A 723 -3.41 39.60 3.00
C TRP A 723 -3.31 38.17 2.44
N PHE A 724 -2.15 37.52 2.59
CA PHE A 724 -1.95 36.12 2.22
C PHE A 724 -2.24 35.16 3.38
N TYR A 725 -3.06 34.14 3.12
CA TYR A 725 -3.37 33.04 4.02
C TYR A 725 -3.07 31.69 3.36
N LYS A 726 -2.50 30.75 4.11
CA LYS A 726 -2.09 29.44 3.61
C LYS A 726 -3.25 28.45 3.58
N LEU A 727 -3.24 27.52 2.62
CA LEU A 727 -4.15 26.37 2.63
C LEU A 727 -3.82 25.40 3.78
N PRO A 728 -4.83 24.76 4.39
CA PRO A 728 -4.61 23.80 5.47
C PRO A 728 -3.92 22.52 4.96
N HIS A 729 -3.02 21.92 5.74
CA HIS A 729 -2.38 20.65 5.40
C HIS A 729 -2.59 19.59 6.50
N LYS A 730 -2.72 18.31 6.09
CA LYS A 730 -3.08 17.19 6.98
C LYS A 730 -2.03 16.88 8.07
N ASP A 731 -0.75 17.09 7.76
CA ASP A 731 0.36 16.66 8.61
C ASP A 731 0.74 17.73 9.65
N SER A 732 0.65 19.01 9.27
CA SER A 732 0.87 20.16 10.14
C SER A 732 0.28 21.43 9.50
N PRO A 733 -0.27 22.38 10.27
CA PRO A 733 -0.71 23.68 9.76
C PRO A 733 0.37 24.46 9.00
N MET A 734 1.66 24.25 9.31
CA MET A 734 2.76 24.94 8.64
C MET A 734 3.28 24.21 7.39
N SER A 735 2.88 22.94 7.17
CA SER A 735 3.24 22.19 5.96
C SER A 735 2.55 22.75 4.72
N SER A 736 3.28 22.88 3.61
CA SER A 736 2.80 23.50 2.38
C SER A 736 1.98 22.55 1.51
N VAL A 737 0.85 23.03 0.99
CA VAL A 737 0.09 22.35 -0.07
C VAL A 737 0.73 22.73 -1.40
N PHE A 738 1.29 21.75 -2.12
CA PHE A 738 1.87 21.95 -3.45
C PHE A 738 0.93 21.52 -4.59
N ASN A 739 -0.03 20.64 -4.30
CA ASN A 739 -1.01 20.15 -5.26
C ASN A 739 -2.44 20.29 -4.68
N PRO A 740 -3.22 21.30 -5.11
CA PRO A 740 -4.61 21.51 -4.71
C PRO A 740 -5.58 20.37 -5.10
N LEU A 741 -5.20 19.46 -5.99
CA LEU A 741 -5.93 18.21 -6.29
C LEU A 741 -5.41 17.00 -5.49
N GLY A 742 -4.52 17.23 -4.52
CA GLY A 742 -3.98 16.19 -3.65
C GLY A 742 -5.05 15.59 -2.74
N LYS A 743 -4.82 14.35 -2.24
CA LYS A 743 -5.77 13.62 -1.39
C LYS A 743 -6.25 14.40 -0.15
N CYS A 744 -5.42 15.27 0.40
CA CYS A 744 -5.78 16.10 1.56
C CYS A 744 -6.79 17.21 1.22
N MET A 745 -6.88 17.63 -0.05
CA MET A 745 -7.73 18.73 -0.50
C MET A 745 -9.10 18.27 -1.02
N ILE A 746 -9.24 16.99 -1.40
CA ILE A 746 -10.49 16.41 -1.92
C ILE A 746 -11.70 16.71 -1.02
N PRO A 747 -11.63 16.59 0.34
CA PRO A 747 -12.78 16.91 1.19
C PRO A 747 -13.24 18.37 1.06
N TYR A 748 -12.31 19.31 0.90
CA TYR A 748 -12.63 20.73 0.74
C TYR A 748 -13.27 21.02 -0.63
N ILE A 749 -12.93 20.25 -1.67
CA ILE A 749 -13.60 20.33 -2.98
C ILE A 749 -15.04 19.79 -2.89
N GLN A 750 -15.24 18.70 -2.14
CA GLN A 750 -16.56 18.09 -1.94
C GLN A 750 -17.48 18.97 -1.08
N ASN A 751 -16.95 19.57 -0.02
CA ASN A 751 -17.68 20.49 0.85
C ASN A 751 -17.95 21.86 0.20
N GLY A 752 -17.28 22.16 -0.91
CA GLY A 752 -17.40 23.43 -1.62
C GLY A 752 -16.55 24.57 -1.05
N ASP A 753 -15.61 24.28 -0.15
CA ASP A 753 -14.64 25.28 0.34
C ASP A 753 -13.61 25.65 -0.75
N LEU A 754 -13.17 24.65 -1.52
CA LEU A 754 -12.23 24.81 -2.63
C LEU A 754 -12.96 24.61 -3.97
N GLN A 755 -13.11 25.68 -4.75
CA GLN A 755 -13.92 25.70 -5.97
C GLN A 755 -13.16 26.36 -7.12
N SER A 756 -13.70 26.24 -8.33
CA SER A 756 -13.29 26.96 -9.54
C SER A 756 -14.45 27.83 -10.03
N ASP A 757 -14.18 28.68 -11.02
CA ASP A 757 -15.22 29.41 -11.76
C ASP A 757 -16.27 28.46 -12.36
N ASP A 758 -15.84 27.25 -12.73
CA ASP A 758 -16.72 26.15 -13.14
C ASP A 758 -16.55 24.97 -12.18
N PRO A 759 -17.40 24.86 -11.13
CA PRO A 759 -17.27 23.84 -10.10
C PRO A 759 -17.37 22.40 -10.63
N ASP A 760 -18.13 22.19 -11.70
CA ASP A 760 -18.34 20.85 -12.29
C ASP A 760 -17.07 20.35 -12.97
N ASN A 761 -16.36 21.24 -13.67
CA ASN A 761 -15.06 20.91 -14.26
C ASN A 761 -14.02 20.52 -13.21
N LEU A 762 -13.91 21.23 -12.08
CA LEU A 762 -12.98 20.87 -11.02
C LEU A 762 -13.36 19.55 -10.35
N ARG A 763 -14.66 19.29 -10.12
CA ARG A 763 -15.15 18.03 -9.57
C ARG A 763 -14.87 16.86 -10.51
N LEU A 764 -15.08 17.03 -11.82
CA LEU A 764 -14.78 16.03 -12.84
C LEU A 764 -13.29 15.69 -12.88
N ILE A 765 -12.41 16.69 -12.92
CA ILE A 765 -10.95 16.50 -12.89
C ILE A 765 -10.52 15.80 -11.59
N THR A 766 -11.11 16.16 -10.46
CA THR A 766 -10.83 15.52 -9.17
C THR A 766 -11.25 14.05 -9.18
N ALA A 767 -12.45 13.75 -9.68
CA ALA A 767 -12.97 12.39 -9.80
C ALA A 767 -12.07 11.52 -10.70
N PHE A 768 -11.72 12.01 -11.90
CA PHE A 768 -10.82 11.29 -12.81
C PHE A 768 -9.44 11.07 -12.22
N ASN A 769 -8.86 12.06 -11.54
CA ASN A 769 -7.58 11.90 -10.85
C ASN A 769 -7.66 10.87 -9.72
N SER A 770 -8.75 10.86 -8.94
CA SER A 770 -8.99 9.84 -7.91
C SER A 770 -9.07 8.43 -8.53
N MET A 771 -9.87 8.27 -9.59
CA MET A 771 -10.05 6.99 -10.30
C MET A 771 -8.74 6.44 -10.88
N CYS A 772 -7.89 7.32 -11.42
CA CYS A 772 -6.60 6.93 -11.99
C CYS A 772 -5.52 6.68 -10.94
N SER A 773 -5.63 7.25 -9.74
CA SER A 773 -4.57 7.21 -8.73
C SER A 773 -4.23 5.80 -8.29
N TYR A 774 -5.22 4.90 -8.18
CA TYR A 774 -4.96 3.51 -7.80
C TYR A 774 -4.13 2.79 -8.86
N TRP A 775 -4.58 2.83 -10.12
CA TRP A 775 -3.87 2.19 -11.22
C TRP A 775 -2.46 2.75 -11.38
N LYS A 776 -2.27 4.08 -11.37
CA LYS A 776 -0.94 4.70 -11.47
C LYS A 776 0.06 4.16 -10.45
N ASN A 777 -0.37 3.94 -9.20
CA ASN A 777 0.52 3.47 -8.13
C ASN A 777 0.80 1.96 -8.19
N ASN A 778 -0.18 1.16 -8.65
CA ASN A 778 -0.06 -0.30 -8.67
C ASN A 778 0.46 -0.84 -10.01
N ARG A 779 0.31 -0.09 -11.09
CA ARG A 779 0.72 -0.48 -12.45
C ARG A 779 2.17 -0.95 -12.51
N ASP A 780 3.08 -0.22 -11.88
CA ASP A 780 4.51 -0.55 -11.86
C ASP A 780 4.83 -1.86 -11.13
N ARG A 781 3.89 -2.37 -10.32
CA ARG A 781 4.02 -3.68 -9.63
C ARG A 781 3.32 -4.81 -10.38
N ILE A 782 2.26 -4.48 -11.12
CA ILE A 782 1.43 -5.43 -11.88
C ILE A 782 2.06 -5.75 -13.24
N VAL A 783 2.54 -4.74 -13.98
CA VAL A 783 3.07 -4.91 -15.34
C VAL A 783 4.30 -5.83 -15.38
N PRO A 784 5.25 -5.76 -14.43
CA PRO A 784 6.43 -6.64 -14.44
C PRO A 784 6.14 -8.08 -14.01
N GLN A 785 4.90 -8.43 -13.59
CA GLN A 785 4.58 -9.79 -13.18
C GLN A 785 4.82 -10.76 -14.34
N MET A 786 5.55 -11.84 -14.07
CA MET A 786 5.85 -12.84 -15.09
C MET A 786 4.68 -13.80 -15.23
N VAL A 787 4.07 -13.80 -16.42
CA VAL A 787 2.93 -14.64 -16.77
C VAL A 787 3.38 -15.65 -17.82
N VAL A 788 3.34 -16.94 -17.46
CA VAL A 788 3.80 -18.04 -18.33
C VAL A 788 2.59 -18.85 -18.79
N SER A 789 2.48 -19.10 -20.10
CA SER A 789 1.41 -19.90 -20.69
C SER A 789 1.74 -21.39 -20.66
N LEU A 790 0.75 -22.24 -20.34
CA LEU A 790 0.91 -23.70 -20.28
C LEU A 790 0.43 -24.42 -21.56
N THR A 791 0.10 -23.69 -22.62
CA THR A 791 -0.55 -24.20 -23.85
C THR A 791 0.24 -25.27 -24.63
N CYS A 792 1.53 -25.47 -24.33
CA CYS A 792 2.41 -26.38 -25.07
C CYS A 792 2.64 -27.76 -24.41
N PHE A 793 2.06 -28.05 -23.24
CA PHE A 793 2.34 -29.30 -22.52
C PHE A 793 1.15 -30.26 -22.47
N GLN A 794 1.17 -31.28 -23.34
CA GLN A 794 0.12 -32.30 -23.46
C GLN A 794 0.28 -33.49 -22.49
N ASP A 795 1.47 -33.71 -21.92
CA ASP A 795 1.80 -35.04 -21.35
C ASP A 795 1.67 -35.21 -19.82
N ALA A 796 1.56 -34.13 -19.03
CA ALA A 796 1.50 -34.25 -17.56
C ALA A 796 0.12 -33.93 -16.95
N CYS A 797 -0.64 -33.08 -17.64
CA CYS A 797 -1.95 -32.60 -17.24
C CYS A 797 -2.86 -32.81 -18.44
N LYS A 798 -3.98 -33.53 -18.29
CA LYS A 798 -4.99 -33.75 -19.35
C LYS A 798 -5.68 -32.42 -19.72
N ILE A 799 -4.92 -31.44 -20.21
CA ILE A 799 -5.38 -30.11 -20.57
C ILE A 799 -5.75 -30.19 -22.05
N THR A 800 -7.02 -29.92 -22.36
CA THR A 800 -7.46 -29.80 -23.75
C THR A 800 -6.85 -28.54 -24.36
N PRO A 801 -6.47 -28.52 -25.67
CA PRO A 801 -5.88 -27.35 -26.32
C PRO A 801 -6.67 -26.04 -26.17
N ASP A 802 -7.98 -26.15 -25.94
CA ASP A 802 -8.89 -25.01 -25.74
C ASP A 802 -8.78 -24.33 -24.36
N ASP A 803 -8.08 -24.93 -23.39
CA ASP A 803 -7.93 -24.36 -22.06
C ASP A 803 -6.63 -23.51 -22.01
N GLU A 804 -6.70 -22.25 -22.44
CA GLU A 804 -5.61 -21.26 -22.30
C GLU A 804 -5.34 -20.95 -20.81
N ILE A 805 -4.54 -21.78 -20.15
CA ILE A 805 -4.10 -21.58 -18.76
C ILE A 805 -2.77 -20.84 -18.78
N SER A 806 -2.68 -19.79 -17.98
CA SER A 806 -1.43 -19.10 -17.68
C SER A 806 -1.22 -19.03 -16.18
N VAL A 807 0.02 -18.84 -15.74
CA VAL A 807 0.37 -18.95 -14.33
C VAL A 807 1.29 -17.81 -13.94
N ILE A 808 1.09 -17.30 -12.73
CA ILE A 808 1.94 -16.32 -12.07
C ILE A 808 2.46 -16.97 -10.79
N LEU A 809 3.77 -16.87 -10.58
CA LEU A 809 4.42 -17.27 -9.33
C LEU A 809 4.76 -15.99 -8.55
N PRO A 810 4.03 -15.67 -7.46
CA PRO A 810 4.34 -14.51 -6.66
C PRO A 810 5.70 -14.65 -5.98
N ARG A 811 6.45 -13.55 -5.95
CA ARG A 811 7.77 -13.48 -5.30
C ARG A 811 7.63 -13.26 -3.80
N VAL A 812 7.05 -14.24 -3.11
CA VAL A 812 6.78 -14.17 -1.67
C VAL A 812 8.07 -14.33 -0.89
N VAL A 813 8.37 -13.35 -0.05
CA VAL A 813 9.34 -13.52 1.04
C VAL A 813 8.58 -14.11 2.22
N CYS A 814 8.84 -15.37 2.58
CA CYS A 814 8.08 -16.10 3.61
C CYS A 814 8.06 -15.36 4.95
N VAL A 815 9.19 -14.78 5.33
CA VAL A 815 9.34 -13.92 6.52
C VAL A 815 9.95 -12.60 6.08
N GLY A 816 9.11 -11.67 5.63
CA GLY A 816 9.55 -10.36 5.14
C GLY A 816 9.52 -9.23 6.18
N THR A 817 8.97 -9.49 7.37
CA THR A 817 8.87 -8.51 8.47
C THR A 817 9.31 -9.12 9.80
N VAL A 818 9.65 -8.28 10.79
CA VAL A 818 9.95 -8.73 12.17
C VAL A 818 8.78 -9.45 12.83
N THR A 819 7.54 -9.15 12.40
CA THR A 819 6.35 -9.90 12.83
C THR A 819 6.26 -11.31 12.22
N ARG A 820 7.22 -11.66 11.36
CA ARG A 820 7.32 -12.91 10.60
C ARG A 820 6.18 -13.14 9.60
N ARG A 821 5.45 -12.07 9.27
CA ARG A 821 4.51 -12.09 8.13
C ARG A 821 5.28 -12.14 6.83
N SER A 822 4.73 -12.86 5.88
CA SER A 822 5.19 -12.81 4.50
C SER A 822 5.10 -11.39 3.95
N VAL A 823 5.85 -11.13 2.89
CA VAL A 823 5.75 -9.89 2.12
C VAL A 823 5.77 -10.23 0.64
N GLU A 824 4.79 -9.70 -0.08
CA GLU A 824 4.81 -9.59 -1.53
C GLU A 824 4.09 -8.27 -1.91
N PRO A 825 4.71 -7.40 -2.73
CA PRO A 825 4.27 -6.02 -2.91
C PRO A 825 3.00 -5.83 -3.75
N THR A 826 2.50 -6.87 -4.40
CA THR A 826 1.38 -6.82 -5.35
C THR A 826 0.17 -7.54 -4.74
N TRP A 827 0.22 -8.87 -4.74
CA TRP A 827 -0.82 -9.84 -4.40
C TRP A 827 -1.26 -9.78 -2.94
N MET A 828 -0.35 -9.49 -2.00
CA MET A 828 -0.72 -9.33 -0.58
C MET A 828 -1.22 -7.93 -0.22
N THR A 829 -1.20 -7.00 -1.18
CA THR A 829 -1.71 -5.63 -1.00
C THR A 829 -2.95 -5.35 -1.86
N VAL A 830 -3.43 -6.35 -2.58
CA VAL A 830 -4.60 -6.23 -3.48
C VAL A 830 -5.81 -5.82 -2.67
N SER A 831 -6.45 -4.73 -3.10
CA SER A 831 -7.69 -4.26 -2.50
C SER A 831 -8.87 -5.03 -3.10
N ASN A 832 -10.01 -4.97 -2.40
CA ASN A 832 -11.26 -5.37 -3.01
C ASN A 832 -11.60 -4.45 -4.19
N PRO A 833 -12.38 -4.94 -5.15
CA PRO A 833 -12.82 -4.13 -6.27
C PRO A 833 -13.70 -2.97 -5.80
N GLU A 834 -13.40 -1.78 -6.31
CA GLU A 834 -14.13 -0.55 -6.05
C GLU A 834 -14.41 0.15 -7.39
N THR A 835 -15.66 0.58 -7.59
CA THR A 835 -16.14 1.17 -8.86
C THR A 835 -15.49 2.50 -9.20
N ASP A 836 -14.99 3.21 -8.19
CA ASP A 836 -14.31 4.51 -8.31
C ASP A 836 -12.79 4.36 -8.48
N ARG A 837 -12.27 3.15 -8.76
CA ARG A 837 -10.82 2.90 -8.93
C ARG A 837 -10.53 1.99 -10.11
N ILE A 838 -9.80 2.52 -11.08
CA ILE A 838 -9.31 1.73 -12.22
C ILE A 838 -8.33 0.67 -11.71
N GLY A 839 -8.49 -0.58 -12.17
CA GLY A 839 -7.58 -1.68 -11.84
C GLY A 839 -7.74 -2.26 -10.42
N SER A 840 -8.82 -1.92 -9.71
CA SER A 840 -9.14 -2.54 -8.41
C SER A 840 -9.60 -4.01 -8.54
N GLU A 841 -9.97 -4.43 -9.76
CA GLU A 841 -10.48 -5.77 -10.10
C GLU A 841 -9.39 -6.86 -10.22
N LEU A 842 -8.13 -6.57 -9.89
CA LEU A 842 -6.99 -7.46 -10.10
C LEU A 842 -7.20 -8.88 -9.55
N ARG A 843 -7.88 -9.01 -8.39
CA ARG A 843 -8.18 -10.31 -7.77
C ARG A 843 -9.07 -11.20 -8.66
N GLY A 844 -9.95 -10.60 -9.45
CA GLY A 844 -10.87 -11.31 -10.35
C GLY A 844 -10.18 -11.98 -11.55
N LEU A 845 -8.90 -11.67 -11.80
CA LEU A 845 -8.12 -12.32 -12.86
C LEU A 845 -7.59 -13.70 -12.44
N ILE A 846 -7.52 -13.95 -11.13
CA ILE A 846 -7.09 -15.25 -10.62
C ILE A 846 -8.26 -16.21 -10.71
N ILE A 847 -8.12 -17.21 -11.55
CA ILE A 847 -9.18 -18.18 -11.87
C ILE A 847 -8.69 -19.59 -11.62
N ALA A 848 -9.55 -20.41 -11.01
CA ALA A 848 -9.23 -21.82 -10.83
C ALA A 848 -9.19 -22.52 -12.20
N PRO A 849 -8.15 -23.33 -12.49
CA PRO A 849 -8.10 -24.13 -13.71
C PRO A 849 -9.31 -25.05 -13.83
N LYS A 850 -9.64 -25.47 -15.05
CA LYS A 850 -10.76 -26.38 -15.28
C LYS A 850 -10.56 -27.70 -14.53
N GLY A 851 -11.61 -28.14 -13.82
CA GLY A 851 -11.52 -29.30 -12.91
C GLY A 851 -11.04 -28.96 -11.49
N TYR A 852 -10.53 -27.75 -11.26
CA TYR A 852 -10.07 -27.29 -9.95
C TYR A 852 -11.02 -26.23 -9.37
N ARG A 853 -10.94 -26.03 -8.05
CA ARG A 853 -11.65 -24.99 -7.30
C ARG A 853 -10.72 -24.45 -6.23
N PHE A 854 -10.74 -23.13 -6.01
CA PHE A 854 -10.13 -22.57 -4.82
C PHE A 854 -11.03 -22.83 -3.61
N VAL A 855 -10.45 -23.38 -2.57
CA VAL A 855 -11.08 -23.52 -1.25
C VAL A 855 -10.24 -22.69 -0.29
N GLY A 856 -10.88 -21.76 0.40
CA GLY A 856 -10.23 -20.91 1.39
C GLY A 856 -11.25 -20.50 2.44
N ALA A 857 -10.74 -20.23 3.63
CA ALA A 857 -11.50 -19.67 4.74
C ALA A 857 -10.78 -18.40 5.22
N ASP A 858 -11.56 -17.36 5.51
CA ASP A 858 -11.07 -16.14 6.15
C ASP A 858 -11.53 -16.16 7.60
N VAL A 859 -10.60 -15.98 8.54
CA VAL A 859 -10.90 -15.97 9.97
C VAL A 859 -11.14 -14.54 10.39
N ASP A 860 -12.40 -14.21 10.65
CA ASP A 860 -12.79 -12.87 11.08
C ASP A 860 -12.05 -12.44 12.34
N SER A 861 -11.33 -11.32 12.25
CA SER A 861 -10.69 -10.69 13.41
C SER A 861 -9.72 -11.60 14.17
N GLN A 862 -9.05 -12.54 13.50
CA GLN A 862 -8.09 -13.50 14.10
C GLN A 862 -7.16 -12.87 15.16
N GLU A 863 -6.58 -11.72 14.88
CA GLU A 863 -5.66 -11.03 15.80
C GLU A 863 -6.35 -10.51 17.07
N LEU A 864 -7.61 -10.08 16.96
CA LEU A 864 -8.41 -9.65 18.11
C LEU A 864 -8.77 -10.84 18.99
N TRP A 865 -9.10 -11.98 18.37
CA TRP A 865 -9.34 -13.24 19.09
C TRP A 865 -8.10 -13.70 19.85
N ILE A 866 -6.92 -13.65 19.22
CA ILE A 866 -5.66 -13.95 19.90
C ILE A 866 -5.43 -13.00 21.08
N ALA A 867 -5.62 -11.70 20.90
CA ALA A 867 -5.49 -10.72 21.98
C ALA A 867 -6.49 -10.97 23.14
N ALA A 868 -7.72 -11.36 22.80
CA ALA A 868 -8.75 -11.72 23.77
C ALA A 868 -8.36 -12.96 24.58
N LEU A 869 -7.87 -14.02 23.92
CA LEU A 869 -7.41 -15.24 24.57
C LEU A 869 -6.24 -14.97 25.53
N PHE A 870 -5.25 -14.18 25.11
CA PHE A 870 -4.18 -13.76 26.00
C PHE A 870 -4.73 -13.02 27.21
N SER A 871 -5.65 -12.07 27.01
CA SER A 871 -6.23 -11.31 28.12
C SER A 871 -7.00 -12.18 29.12
N ASP A 872 -7.74 -13.18 28.65
CA ASP A 872 -8.47 -14.12 29.51
C ASP A 872 -7.53 -15.07 30.25
N SER A 873 -6.43 -15.49 29.62
CA SER A 873 -5.44 -16.39 30.25
C SER A 873 -4.70 -15.77 31.45
N TYR A 874 -4.50 -14.44 31.43
CA TYR A 874 -3.94 -13.70 32.57
C TYR A 874 -4.99 -13.33 33.62
N GLY A 875 -6.27 -13.42 33.26
CA GLY A 875 -7.40 -13.19 34.15
C GLY A 875 -7.81 -14.47 34.88
N VAL A 876 -9.09 -14.79 34.84
CA VAL A 876 -9.69 -15.94 35.55
C VAL A 876 -9.56 -17.24 34.73
N LYS A 877 -8.84 -17.20 33.59
CA LYS A 877 -8.65 -18.34 32.67
C LYS A 877 -9.95 -18.94 32.13
N ILE A 878 -10.98 -18.10 31.99
CA ILE A 878 -12.26 -18.43 31.35
C ILE A 878 -12.44 -17.54 30.14
N HIS A 879 -12.92 -18.13 29.04
CA HIS A 879 -13.29 -17.37 27.86
C HIS A 879 -14.37 -16.32 28.17
N GLY A 880 -14.13 -15.07 27.79
CA GLY A 880 -15.01 -13.95 28.05
C GLY A 880 -14.86 -13.33 29.45
N SER A 881 -13.85 -13.73 30.23
CA SER A 881 -13.60 -13.15 31.57
C SER A 881 -13.20 -11.68 31.55
N THR A 882 -12.69 -11.19 30.42
CA THR A 882 -12.32 -9.79 30.20
C THR A 882 -13.36 -9.06 29.34
N PRO A 883 -13.54 -7.73 29.52
CA PRO A 883 -14.47 -6.96 28.70
C PRO A 883 -14.18 -7.06 27.20
N ILE A 884 -12.90 -7.08 26.80
CA ILE A 884 -12.52 -7.19 25.39
C ILE A 884 -12.92 -8.54 24.80
N SER A 885 -12.65 -9.64 25.51
CA SER A 885 -13.02 -10.99 25.08
C SER A 885 -14.52 -11.18 25.05
N TRP A 886 -15.23 -10.70 26.08
CA TRP A 886 -16.69 -10.80 26.14
C TRP A 886 -17.37 -10.10 24.95
N ILE A 887 -16.94 -8.88 24.61
CA ILE A 887 -17.47 -8.14 23.45
C ILE A 887 -17.18 -8.87 22.13
N LEU A 888 -16.01 -9.50 22.00
CA LEU A 888 -15.64 -10.19 20.77
C LEU A 888 -16.43 -11.50 20.59
N LEU A 889 -16.67 -12.22 21.69
CA LEU A 889 -17.38 -13.50 21.67
C LEU A 889 -18.90 -13.35 21.60
N LYS A 890 -19.47 -12.31 22.24
CA LYS A 890 -20.93 -12.06 22.24
C LYS A 890 -21.41 -10.94 21.33
N GLY A 891 -20.51 -10.06 20.89
CA GLY A 891 -20.86 -8.92 20.07
C GLY A 891 -21.39 -9.33 18.70
N ASP A 892 -22.49 -8.72 18.29
CA ASP A 892 -23.13 -8.95 17.00
C ASP A 892 -23.11 -7.67 16.18
N LYS A 893 -22.55 -7.77 14.97
CA LYS A 893 -22.49 -6.67 14.01
C LYS A 893 -23.87 -6.14 13.63
N SER A 894 -24.86 -7.02 13.52
CA SER A 894 -26.24 -6.64 13.15
C SER A 894 -26.96 -5.87 14.25
N LYS A 895 -26.64 -6.18 15.52
CA LYS A 895 -27.17 -5.49 16.70
C LYS A 895 -26.34 -4.26 17.11
N GLY A 896 -25.21 -4.02 16.43
CA GLY A 896 -24.28 -2.94 16.77
C GLY A 896 -23.56 -3.13 18.11
N THR A 897 -23.55 -4.35 18.66
CA THR A 897 -22.89 -4.69 19.93
C THR A 897 -21.46 -5.18 19.75
N ASP A 898 -20.97 -5.29 18.51
CA ASP A 898 -19.57 -5.62 18.24
C ASP A 898 -18.60 -4.48 18.63
N GLN A 899 -17.35 -4.84 18.93
CA GLN A 899 -16.32 -3.91 19.41
C GLN A 899 -16.17 -2.66 18.53
N HIS A 900 -16.24 -2.82 17.21
CA HIS A 900 -16.08 -1.70 16.29
C HIS A 900 -17.30 -0.78 16.31
N SER A 901 -18.51 -1.32 16.38
CA SER A 901 -19.74 -0.51 16.46
C SER A 901 -19.87 0.20 17.81
N LEU A 902 -19.50 -0.45 18.91
CA LEU A 902 -19.44 0.19 20.24
C LEU A 902 -18.46 1.36 20.25
N THR A 903 -17.26 1.14 19.70
CA THR A 903 -16.24 2.20 19.59
C THR A 903 -16.70 3.34 18.68
N ALA A 904 -17.35 3.00 17.56
CA ALA A 904 -17.91 3.96 16.61
C ALA A 904 -18.96 4.86 17.27
N LYS A 905 -19.92 4.25 17.98
CA LYS A 905 -20.97 4.96 18.72
C LYS A 905 -20.38 5.88 19.79
N GLU A 906 -19.39 5.40 20.53
CA GLU A 906 -18.81 6.17 21.63
C GLU A 906 -17.92 7.33 21.17
N MET A 907 -17.23 7.17 20.05
CA MET A 907 -16.38 8.20 19.47
C MET A 907 -17.10 9.07 18.42
N GLY A 908 -18.35 8.75 18.05
CA GLY A 908 -19.08 9.48 16.99
C GLY A 908 -18.46 9.33 15.60
N VAL A 909 -17.81 8.19 15.31
CA VAL A 909 -17.13 7.93 14.02
C VAL A 909 -17.78 6.75 13.29
N SER A 910 -17.43 6.55 12.02
CA SER A 910 -17.93 5.39 11.27
C SER A 910 -17.32 4.07 11.77
N ARG A 911 -17.98 2.94 11.51
CA ARG A 911 -17.47 1.61 11.91
C ARG A 911 -16.10 1.30 11.27
N SER A 912 -15.86 1.72 10.02
CA SER A 912 -14.58 1.52 9.35
C SER A 912 -13.46 2.35 10.00
N GLN A 913 -13.75 3.60 10.37
CA GLN A 913 -12.84 4.46 11.12
C GLN A 913 -12.54 3.90 12.52
N ALA A 914 -13.56 3.41 13.23
CA ALA A 914 -13.41 2.76 14.52
C ALA A 914 -12.60 1.45 14.45
N LYS A 915 -12.67 0.73 13.33
CA LYS A 915 -11.82 -0.44 13.07
C LYS A 915 -10.33 -0.02 13.10
N ILE A 916 -9.96 1.03 12.36
CA ILE A 916 -8.57 1.54 12.32
C ILE A 916 -8.09 1.93 13.73
N LEU A 917 -8.92 2.64 14.49
CA LEU A 917 -8.60 3.03 15.87
C LEU A 917 -8.38 1.82 16.79
N ASN A 918 -9.23 0.79 16.71
CA ASN A 918 -9.12 -0.41 17.54
C ASN A 918 -7.85 -1.21 17.24
N TYR A 919 -7.57 -1.46 15.96
CA TYR A 919 -6.36 -2.18 15.55
C TYR A 919 -5.09 -1.39 15.93
N GLY A 920 -5.03 -0.08 15.63
CA GLY A 920 -3.90 0.76 16.02
C GLY A 920 -3.62 0.70 17.53
N ARG A 921 -4.68 0.75 18.35
CA ARG A 921 -4.58 0.66 19.82
C ARG A 921 -4.03 -0.68 20.33
N ILE A 922 -4.43 -1.78 19.69
CA ILE A 922 -4.02 -3.14 20.05
C ILE A 922 -2.57 -3.39 19.65
N TYR A 923 -2.13 -2.85 18.52
CA TYR A 923 -0.71 -2.88 18.11
C TYR A 923 0.18 -1.90 18.88
N GLY A 924 -0.31 -1.27 19.95
CA GLY A 924 0.50 -0.45 20.84
C GLY A 924 0.54 1.04 20.50
N ALA A 925 -0.27 1.53 19.55
CA ALA A 925 -0.32 2.97 19.29
C ALA A 925 -0.75 3.75 20.55
N GLY A 926 -0.03 4.82 20.85
CA GLY A 926 -0.28 5.68 22.01
C GLY A 926 -1.40 6.69 21.81
N ARG A 927 -1.70 7.46 22.86
CA ARG A 927 -2.71 8.54 22.82
C ARG A 927 -2.43 9.58 21.72
N PRO A 928 -1.19 9.99 21.42
CA PRO A 928 -0.92 10.96 20.34
C PRO A 928 -1.40 10.48 18.97
N PHE A 929 -1.21 9.20 18.66
CA PHE A 929 -1.68 8.59 17.41
C PHE A 929 -3.21 8.66 17.30
N ALA A 930 -3.92 8.26 18.36
CA ALA A 930 -5.38 8.29 18.38
C ALA A 930 -5.93 9.73 18.28
N THR A 931 -5.28 10.71 18.94
CA THR A 931 -5.64 12.13 18.82
C THR A 931 -5.51 12.60 17.38
N ARG A 932 -4.37 12.35 16.72
CA ARG A 932 -4.16 12.75 15.31
C ARG A 932 -5.18 12.11 14.37
N LEU A 933 -5.47 10.82 14.58
CA LEU A 933 -6.41 10.08 13.75
C LEU A 933 -7.86 10.55 13.96
N LEU A 934 -8.28 10.73 15.21
CA LEU A 934 -9.61 11.27 15.53
C LEU A 934 -9.79 12.70 15.00
N LYS A 935 -8.75 13.53 15.05
CA LYS A 935 -8.79 14.88 14.46
C LYS A 935 -9.00 14.85 12.95
N THR A 936 -8.48 13.82 12.28
CA THR A 936 -8.71 13.61 10.84
C THR A 936 -10.16 13.17 10.57
N PHE A 937 -10.74 12.33 11.43
CA PHE A 937 -12.11 11.84 11.27
C PHE A 937 -13.17 12.87 11.67
N LEU A 938 -12.87 13.72 12.65
CA LEU A 938 -13.76 14.72 13.23
C LEU A 938 -13.08 16.09 13.19
N PRO A 939 -12.93 16.70 12.00
CA PRO A 939 -12.19 17.95 11.84
C PRO A 939 -12.83 19.12 12.63
N THR A 940 -14.15 19.06 12.84
CA THR A 940 -14.97 20.07 13.55
C THR A 940 -14.72 20.13 15.06
N LEU A 941 -14.13 19.09 15.68
CA LEU A 941 -13.83 19.07 17.12
C LEU A 941 -12.49 19.76 17.43
N SER A 942 -12.36 20.44 18.59
CA SER A 942 -11.09 21.03 19.02
C SER A 942 -10.07 19.96 19.40
N ASP A 943 -8.80 20.33 19.34
CA ASP A 943 -7.72 19.42 19.73
C ASP A 943 -7.82 18.97 21.19
N GLU A 944 -8.32 19.83 22.09
CA GLU A 944 -8.54 19.46 23.49
C GLU A 944 -9.71 18.47 23.67
N ASP A 945 -10.80 18.63 22.91
CA ASP A 945 -11.91 17.69 22.93
C ASP A 945 -11.49 16.35 22.33
N VAL A 946 -10.74 16.36 21.23
CA VAL A 946 -10.19 15.16 20.61
C VAL A 946 -9.20 14.46 21.56
N LYS A 947 -8.32 15.19 22.25
CA LYS A 947 -7.44 14.64 23.30
C LYS A 947 -8.25 14.06 24.46
N LYS A 948 -9.36 14.70 24.86
CA LYS A 948 -10.25 14.20 25.92
C LYS A 948 -10.95 12.92 25.48
N MET A 949 -11.41 12.83 24.23
CA MET A 949 -11.98 11.62 23.64
C MET A 949 -10.95 10.49 23.55
N ALA A 950 -9.74 10.77 23.08
CA ALA A 950 -8.64 9.80 23.07
C ALA A 950 -8.32 9.32 24.50
N ARG A 951 -8.23 10.22 25.48
CA ARG A 951 -8.05 9.85 26.89
C ARG A 951 -9.18 8.97 27.41
N LYS A 952 -10.44 9.31 27.10
CA LYS A 952 -11.62 8.53 27.48
C LYS A 952 -11.56 7.12 26.88
N LEU A 953 -11.26 7.01 25.59
CA LEU A 953 -11.15 5.75 24.88
C LEU A 953 -10.09 4.82 25.49
N TYR A 954 -8.90 5.34 25.78
CA TYR A 954 -7.82 4.56 26.38
C TYR A 954 -8.12 4.22 27.85
N ARG A 955 -8.70 5.16 28.63
CA ARG A 955 -9.09 4.89 30.02
C ARG A 955 -10.12 3.76 30.13
N LYS A 956 -11.10 3.73 29.24
CA LYS A 956 -12.16 2.71 29.24
C LYS A 956 -11.66 1.31 28.90
N THR A 957 -10.55 1.21 28.17
CA THR A 957 -10.09 -0.08 27.59
C THR A 957 -8.78 -0.58 28.16
N LYS A 958 -7.82 0.31 28.43
CA LYS A 958 -6.54 0.00 29.10
C LYS A 958 -6.53 0.37 30.58
N GLY A 959 -7.59 0.99 31.10
CA GLY A 959 -7.69 1.43 32.50
C GLY A 959 -6.95 2.74 32.80
N SER A 960 -6.93 3.10 34.08
CA SER A 960 -6.04 4.13 34.63
C SER A 960 -4.63 3.55 34.83
N ALA A 961 -3.58 4.37 34.85
CA ALA A 961 -2.21 3.88 35.10
C ALA A 961 -2.14 3.06 36.41
N PRO A 962 -1.29 2.04 36.49
CA PRO A 962 -1.19 1.25 37.70
C PRO A 962 -0.69 2.12 38.85
N ASP A 963 -1.30 1.98 40.03
CA ASP A 963 -0.73 2.50 41.27
C ASP A 963 0.69 1.94 41.46
N HIS A 964 1.50 2.71 42.18
CA HIS A 964 2.94 2.54 42.39
C HIS A 964 3.39 1.10 42.71
N PHE A 965 2.49 0.29 43.27
CA PHE A 965 2.65 -1.12 43.62
C PHE A 965 2.88 -2.04 42.39
N THR A 966 2.21 -1.79 41.26
CA THR A 966 2.34 -2.61 40.04
C THR A 966 3.60 -2.28 39.26
N ALA A 967 4.09 -1.04 39.39
CA ALA A 967 5.39 -0.61 38.85
C ALA A 967 6.57 -1.26 39.59
N GLN A 968 6.41 -1.56 40.90
CA GLN A 968 7.39 -2.35 41.66
C GLN A 968 7.41 -3.82 41.24
N LEU A 969 6.27 -4.43 40.90
CA LEU A 969 6.19 -5.80 40.37
C LEU A 969 6.88 -5.95 39.00
N LEU A 970 6.72 -4.95 38.11
CA LEU A 970 7.43 -4.90 36.82
C LEU A 970 8.94 -4.71 37.00
N LYS A 971 9.39 -3.95 38.01
CA LYS A 971 10.81 -3.84 38.40
C LYS A 971 11.36 -5.13 39.00
N ALA A 972 10.60 -5.80 39.85
CA ALA A 972 10.98 -7.07 40.47
C ALA A 972 11.11 -8.22 39.46
N GLY A 973 10.35 -8.19 38.35
CA GLY A 973 10.50 -9.11 37.22
C GLY A 973 11.81 -8.91 36.46
N THR A 974 12.23 -7.66 36.23
CA THR A 974 13.53 -7.35 35.60
C THR A 974 14.75 -7.64 36.48
N ASP A 975 14.59 -7.61 37.81
CA ASP A 975 15.68 -7.91 38.74
C ASP A 975 15.86 -9.42 38.99
N ARG A 976 14.81 -10.25 38.83
CA ARG A 976 14.90 -11.72 38.94
C ARG A 976 15.66 -12.38 37.78
N GLU A 977 15.68 -11.79 36.59
CA GLU A 977 16.51 -12.28 35.47
C GLU A 977 18.00 -11.92 35.62
N ARG A 978 18.35 -10.96 36.49
CA ARG A 978 19.75 -10.61 36.80
C ARG A 978 20.36 -11.45 37.92
N SER A 979 19.57 -12.15 38.73
CA SER A 979 20.08 -12.89 39.90
C SER A 979 20.32 -14.38 39.68
N ASN A 980 19.94 -14.97 38.54
CA ASN A 980 20.09 -16.41 38.27
C ASN A 980 21.13 -16.77 37.19
N GLY A 981 22.02 -15.85 36.83
CA GLY A 981 23.13 -16.10 35.91
C GLY A 981 24.47 -15.67 36.49
N GLY A 982 25.14 -16.58 37.21
CA GLY A 982 26.57 -16.48 37.50
C GLY A 982 26.94 -16.05 38.91
N LYS A 983 27.02 -17.02 39.83
CA LYS A 983 28.02 -17.10 40.92
C LYS A 983 27.78 -18.38 41.73
N ALA A 984 28.14 -19.52 41.14
CA ALA A 984 28.27 -20.79 41.85
C ALA A 984 29.35 -21.65 41.17
N ALA A 985 30.57 -21.13 41.13
CA ALA A 985 31.78 -21.91 40.96
C ALA A 985 32.92 -21.07 41.55
N GLU A 986 33.84 -21.73 42.26
CA GLU A 986 34.98 -21.17 43.00
C GLU A 986 34.66 -20.58 44.38
N LYS A 987 34.50 -21.49 45.36
CA LYS A 987 35.28 -21.46 46.61
C LYS A 987 35.00 -22.72 47.42
N GLY A 988 35.97 -23.64 47.45
CA GLY A 988 36.01 -24.69 48.45
C GLY A 988 36.75 -25.96 48.05
N THR A 989 38.08 -25.90 47.90
CA THR A 989 39.00 -26.97 48.32
C THR A 989 40.46 -26.49 48.24
N GLN A 990 41.10 -26.34 49.39
CA GLN A 990 42.51 -26.71 49.51
C GLN A 990 42.48 -28.10 50.18
N ARG A 991 43.06 -29.07 49.46
CA ARG A 991 43.04 -30.54 49.65
C ARG A 991 41.78 -31.26 49.18
#